data_AF-A0A0K2TDC1-F1
#
_entry.id   AF-A0A0K2TDC1-F1
#
_cell.length_a   1.000
_cell.length_b   1.000
_cell.length_c   1.000
_cell.angle_alpha   90.00
_cell.angle_beta   90.00
_cell.angle_gamma   90.00
#
_symmetry.space_group_name_H-M   'P 1'
#
loop_
_entity.id
_entity.type
_entity.pdbx_description
1 polymer ?
#
loop_
_entity_poly.entity_id
_entity_poly.type
_entity_poly.pdbx_seq_one_letter_code
_entity_poly.pdbx_strand_id
1 'polypeptide(L)'
;MASLISEFAKTSGQKIKCEAAVALKANEPMQVTPIYVDPPKAGEVRIKVVSNALCHTDVYTLEGHDPEGLFPSVLGHEATGIVESLGKGVTSLQVGDVVIPCYTPECRSFDCIFCASPKTNLCPKIRATQGKGLMPDGTSRLSTLDGKQIFHFMGCSTFAEYAVISEISAAKIHPGANLREMCLLGCGVSTGWGAVINAMKMEPCKSVAVFGLGALGLAVIQASKVVGASDIVGIDINEKKFNLAKEMGATRCVVSGEDIKDQLLTAKHKWGYDYTFDCTGNVNVMRTALEVAHRGWGESCVIGVAAAGKEISTRPFQLITGRQWKGSAFGGWKSRSEVPKLVQSVMRGEYPLKPYITHTFDGLKNVNGAIEALHGGSCLRAVVNIHLGDLPTPIQLPTLEGNVKLEGGTLQQIKHWSSTLNCAMKFSIFLPKPAIDRTSKSLPPVLYYLSGLTCTDENARTKASYASIAAQHGLAVVFPDTSPRGINIEGQDDSWDFGSGAGFYLNATESKWSEHYRMFDYVTKELPEYVNGLFPVDGSRTSITGHSMGGHGALICHFKNPGKYVSVSAFSPICNPTKCPWGVKAFKGYLGSVDNGKVYDATELIKTYSGPKAPILIDVGTKDGFLESQLMPKNLINAAGSVGYPIQLRYQPGYDHSYYFISSFMKDHVEHHARALNSIHE
;
A
#
# COMPACT_ATOMS: atom_id res chain seq x y z
N MET A 1 6.78 -1.25 -20.85
CA MET A 1 5.86 -0.11 -20.67
C MET A 1 5.92 0.89 -21.83
N ALA A 2 7.10 1.42 -22.21
CA ALA A 2 7.21 2.43 -23.28
C ALA A 2 6.60 2.01 -24.64
N SER A 3 6.80 0.76 -25.06
CA SER A 3 6.17 0.21 -26.28
C SER A 3 4.64 0.25 -26.22
N LEU A 4 4.08 -0.20 -25.09
CA LEU A 4 2.63 -0.23 -24.85
C LEU A 4 2.03 1.18 -24.85
N ILE A 5 2.71 2.16 -24.24
CA ILE A 5 2.28 3.56 -24.23
C ILE A 5 2.27 4.15 -25.66
N SER A 6 3.25 3.78 -26.50
CA SER A 6 3.28 4.18 -27.90
C SER A 6 2.10 3.60 -28.70
N GLU A 7 1.68 2.37 -28.40
CA GLU A 7 0.47 1.78 -28.98
C GLU A 7 -0.80 2.50 -28.52
N PHE A 8 -0.90 2.84 -27.24
CA PHE A 8 -2.03 3.57 -26.67
C PHE A 8 -2.25 4.95 -27.29
N ALA A 9 -1.16 5.64 -27.64
CA ALA A 9 -1.25 6.92 -28.35
C ALA A 9 -2.00 6.80 -29.70
N LYS A 10 -1.94 5.63 -30.37
CA LYS A 10 -2.62 5.39 -31.66
C LYS A 10 -4.12 5.14 -31.51
N THR A 11 -4.55 4.63 -30.35
CA THR A 11 -5.95 4.26 -30.08
C THR A 11 -6.71 5.29 -29.25
N SER A 12 -6.01 6.25 -28.65
CA SER A 12 -6.59 7.35 -27.87
C SER A 12 -7.63 8.14 -28.68
N GLY A 13 -8.82 8.33 -28.09
CA GLY A 13 -9.95 9.02 -28.73
C GLY A 13 -10.64 8.24 -29.87
N GLN A 14 -10.15 7.04 -30.22
CA GLN A 14 -10.73 6.19 -31.25
C GLN A 14 -11.56 5.05 -30.64
N LYS A 15 -12.53 4.56 -31.40
CA LYS A 15 -13.22 3.30 -31.10
C LYS A 15 -12.26 2.12 -31.34
N ILE A 16 -12.16 1.20 -30.39
CA ILE A 16 -11.31 0.01 -30.49
C ILE A 16 -12.18 -1.19 -30.87
N LYS A 17 -11.74 -1.97 -31.86
CA LYS A 17 -12.25 -3.33 -32.11
C LYS A 17 -11.37 -4.31 -31.32
N CYS A 18 -11.97 -5.11 -30.44
CA CYS A 18 -11.23 -6.10 -29.64
C CYS A 18 -12.09 -7.33 -29.32
N GLU A 19 -11.46 -8.40 -28.84
CA GLU A 19 -12.16 -9.60 -28.38
C GLU A 19 -12.79 -9.40 -27.00
N ALA A 20 -13.97 -9.97 -26.80
CA ALA A 20 -14.65 -10.05 -25.51
C ALA A 20 -15.43 -11.36 -25.38
N ALA A 21 -15.54 -11.88 -24.16
CA ALA A 21 -16.48 -12.95 -23.85
C ALA A 21 -17.83 -12.34 -23.47
N VAL A 22 -18.80 -12.48 -24.37
CA VAL A 22 -20.13 -11.89 -24.23
C VAL A 22 -21.10 -12.96 -23.75
N ALA A 23 -21.75 -12.71 -22.62
CA ALA A 23 -22.91 -13.47 -22.18
C ALA A 23 -24.12 -12.98 -22.99
N LEU A 24 -24.56 -13.76 -23.97
CA LEU A 24 -25.67 -13.37 -24.84
C LEU A 24 -27.03 -13.53 -24.18
N LYS A 25 -27.19 -14.58 -23.37
CA LYS A 25 -28.40 -14.95 -22.63
C LYS A 25 -28.00 -15.69 -21.35
N ALA A 26 -28.93 -15.74 -20.40
CA ALA A 26 -28.77 -16.55 -19.20
C ALA A 26 -28.69 -18.05 -19.53
N ASN A 27 -27.94 -18.80 -18.74
CA ASN A 27 -27.75 -20.26 -18.84
C ASN A 27 -27.11 -20.75 -20.15
N GLU A 28 -26.44 -19.86 -20.90
CA GLU A 28 -25.66 -20.22 -22.09
C GLU A 28 -24.16 -19.92 -21.85
N PRO A 29 -23.23 -20.70 -22.45
CA PRO A 29 -21.80 -20.37 -22.40
C PRO A 29 -21.53 -18.98 -22.98
N MET A 30 -20.52 -18.27 -22.45
CA MET A 30 -20.15 -16.97 -23.01
C MET A 30 -19.53 -17.15 -24.39
N GLN A 31 -19.94 -16.33 -25.34
CA GLN A 31 -19.41 -16.33 -26.70
C GLN A 31 -18.23 -15.35 -26.80
N VAL A 32 -17.05 -15.87 -27.13
CA VAL A 32 -15.89 -15.02 -27.45
C VAL A 32 -16.05 -14.49 -28.87
N THR A 33 -16.18 -13.17 -29.00
CA THR A 33 -16.48 -12.51 -30.28
C THR A 33 -15.89 -11.10 -30.30
N PRO A 34 -15.53 -10.56 -31.48
CA PRO A 34 -15.11 -9.18 -31.60
C PRO A 34 -16.26 -8.21 -31.31
N ILE A 35 -15.97 -7.20 -30.49
CA ILE A 35 -16.86 -6.09 -30.15
C ILE A 35 -16.19 -4.75 -30.44
N TYR A 36 -16.96 -3.67 -30.40
CA TYR A 36 -16.46 -2.31 -30.33
C TYR A 36 -16.50 -1.77 -28.91
N VAL A 37 -15.38 -1.16 -28.48
CA VAL A 37 -15.24 -0.41 -27.23
C VAL A 37 -15.02 1.07 -27.57
N ASP A 38 -15.98 1.90 -27.18
CA ASP A 38 -15.93 3.35 -27.39
C ASP A 38 -14.79 4.01 -26.58
N PRO A 39 -14.28 5.18 -27.00
CA PRO A 39 -13.36 5.96 -26.18
C PRO A 39 -14.03 6.43 -24.88
N PRO A 40 -13.25 6.66 -23.80
CA PRO A 40 -13.81 7.13 -22.54
C PRO A 40 -14.35 8.56 -22.67
N LYS A 41 -15.54 8.81 -22.11
CA LYS A 41 -16.11 10.17 -21.98
C LYS A 41 -15.69 10.82 -20.66
N ALA A 42 -16.26 11.97 -20.32
CA ALA A 42 -15.86 12.72 -19.13
C ALA A 42 -15.92 11.89 -17.84
N GLY A 43 -14.85 11.93 -17.03
CA GLY A 43 -14.74 11.15 -15.79
C GLY A 43 -14.61 9.63 -15.97
N GLU A 44 -14.34 9.15 -17.17
CA GLU A 44 -14.13 7.74 -17.49
C GLU A 44 -12.68 7.48 -17.90
N VAL A 45 -12.25 6.24 -17.75
CA VAL A 45 -10.94 5.76 -18.20
C VAL A 45 -11.13 4.47 -18.98
N ARG A 46 -10.38 4.32 -20.07
CA ARG A 46 -10.30 3.05 -20.79
C ARG A 46 -9.03 2.34 -20.41
N ILE A 47 -9.15 1.07 -20.07
CA ILE A 47 -8.05 0.22 -19.62
C ILE A 47 -7.86 -0.93 -20.60
N LYS A 48 -6.60 -1.31 -20.82
CA LYS A 48 -6.24 -2.61 -21.38
C LYS A 48 -6.25 -3.64 -20.25
N VAL A 49 -7.14 -4.62 -20.32
CA VAL A 49 -7.27 -5.63 -19.25
C VAL A 49 -6.11 -6.62 -19.34
N VAL A 50 -5.47 -6.89 -18.21
CA VAL A 50 -4.33 -7.80 -18.12
C VAL A 50 -4.77 -9.19 -17.69
N SER A 51 -5.49 -9.28 -16.59
CA SER A 51 -6.05 -10.54 -16.09
C SER A 51 -7.39 -10.30 -15.41
N ASN A 52 -8.22 -11.32 -15.39
CA ASN A 52 -9.47 -11.34 -14.65
C ASN A 52 -9.65 -12.67 -13.93
N ALA A 53 -9.88 -12.63 -12.61
CA ALA A 53 -10.28 -13.79 -11.82
C ALA A 53 -11.79 -14.02 -11.91
N LEU A 54 -12.21 -15.27 -12.02
CA LEU A 54 -13.63 -15.62 -12.01
C LEU A 54 -14.15 -15.68 -10.57
N CYS A 55 -15.30 -15.04 -10.34
CA CYS A 55 -16.01 -15.07 -9.08
C CYS A 55 -17.39 -15.71 -9.24
N HIS A 56 -17.94 -16.25 -8.15
CA HIS A 56 -19.27 -16.85 -8.13
C HIS A 56 -20.38 -15.83 -8.47
N THR A 57 -20.12 -14.53 -8.29
CA THR A 57 -21.03 -13.45 -8.69
C THR A 57 -21.20 -13.37 -10.22
N ASP A 58 -20.12 -13.61 -10.99
CA ASP A 58 -20.21 -13.65 -12.45
C ASP A 58 -21.08 -14.83 -12.91
N VAL A 59 -20.85 -16.00 -12.31
CA VAL A 59 -21.64 -17.22 -12.57
C VAL A 59 -23.10 -17.06 -12.16
N TYR A 60 -23.37 -16.50 -10.98
CA TYR A 60 -24.73 -16.27 -10.49
C TYR A 60 -25.56 -15.40 -11.46
N THR A 61 -24.90 -14.40 -12.07
CA THR A 61 -25.51 -13.57 -13.11
C THR A 61 -25.69 -14.37 -14.40
N LEU A 62 -24.66 -15.08 -14.86
CA LEU A 62 -24.69 -15.90 -16.07
C LEU A 62 -25.79 -16.97 -16.03
N GLU A 63 -26.05 -17.56 -14.88
CA GLU A 63 -27.11 -18.56 -14.65
C GLU A 63 -28.53 -17.94 -14.53
N GLY A 64 -28.63 -16.61 -14.57
CA GLY A 64 -29.90 -15.89 -14.51
C GLY A 64 -30.53 -15.84 -13.13
N HIS A 65 -29.73 -16.04 -12.07
CA HIS A 65 -30.20 -15.92 -10.69
C HIS A 65 -30.12 -14.47 -10.16
N ASP A 66 -29.33 -13.60 -10.80
CA ASP A 66 -29.24 -12.18 -10.47
C ASP A 66 -30.48 -11.41 -10.95
N PRO A 67 -31.28 -10.78 -10.06
CA PRO A 67 -32.40 -9.93 -10.47
C PRO A 67 -31.97 -8.65 -11.19
N GLU A 68 -30.70 -8.22 -11.07
CA GLU A 68 -30.12 -7.11 -11.83
C GLU A 68 -29.42 -7.59 -13.13
N GLY A 69 -29.47 -8.89 -13.44
CA GLY A 69 -28.82 -9.46 -14.62
C GLY A 69 -29.41 -8.93 -15.94
N LEU A 70 -28.55 -8.38 -16.80
CA LEU A 70 -28.91 -7.84 -18.11
C LEU A 70 -28.12 -8.55 -19.20
N PHE A 71 -28.78 -8.85 -20.32
CA PHE A 71 -28.19 -9.53 -21.47
C PHE A 71 -28.55 -8.81 -22.77
N PRO A 72 -27.66 -8.75 -23.79
CA PRO A 72 -26.29 -9.26 -23.76
C PRO A 72 -25.35 -8.38 -22.91
N SER A 73 -24.39 -8.96 -22.21
CA SER A 73 -23.42 -8.23 -21.38
C SER A 73 -22.01 -8.80 -21.45
N VAL A 74 -21.01 -7.96 -21.18
CA VAL A 74 -19.65 -8.44 -20.84
C VAL A 74 -19.54 -8.49 -19.32
N LEU A 75 -19.39 -9.70 -18.76
CA LEU A 75 -19.23 -9.94 -17.32
C LEU A 75 -17.78 -9.65 -16.86
N GLY A 76 -17.45 -10.02 -15.62
CA GLY A 76 -16.12 -9.86 -15.03
C GLY A 76 -15.99 -8.58 -14.21
N HIS A 77 -15.42 -8.73 -13.00
CA HIS A 77 -15.23 -7.62 -12.06
C HIS A 77 -14.00 -7.77 -11.12
N GLU A 78 -13.27 -8.89 -11.15
CA GLU A 78 -12.04 -9.10 -10.39
C GLU A 78 -10.84 -9.01 -11.35
N ALA A 79 -10.35 -7.80 -11.68
CA ALA A 79 -9.35 -7.62 -12.72
C ALA A 79 -8.21 -6.69 -12.35
N THR A 80 -7.16 -6.73 -13.17
CA THR A 80 -6.16 -5.67 -13.29
C THR A 80 -6.12 -5.17 -14.72
N GLY A 81 -5.76 -3.89 -14.89
CA GLY A 81 -5.57 -3.31 -16.20
C GLY A 81 -4.52 -2.20 -16.19
N ILE A 82 -4.14 -1.79 -17.40
CA ILE A 82 -3.25 -0.65 -17.64
C ILE A 82 -4.07 0.43 -18.33
N VAL A 83 -4.02 1.66 -17.82
CA VAL A 83 -4.74 2.80 -18.39
C VAL A 83 -4.23 3.06 -19.81
N GLU A 84 -5.13 2.95 -20.80
CA GLU A 84 -4.85 3.20 -22.21
C GLU A 84 -5.18 4.65 -22.58
N SER A 85 -6.34 5.16 -22.18
CA SER A 85 -6.74 6.55 -22.43
C SER A 85 -7.66 7.09 -21.34
N LEU A 86 -7.72 8.43 -21.27
CA LEU A 86 -8.45 9.17 -20.27
C LEU A 86 -9.55 9.99 -20.91
N GLY A 87 -10.69 10.03 -20.26
CA GLY A 87 -11.77 10.96 -20.55
C GLY A 87 -11.50 12.37 -20.05
N LYS A 88 -12.28 13.33 -20.54
CA LYS A 88 -12.20 14.73 -20.10
C LYS A 88 -12.38 14.84 -18.57
N GLY A 89 -11.50 15.59 -17.91
CA GLY A 89 -11.62 15.90 -16.48
C GLY A 89 -11.10 14.84 -15.53
N VAL A 90 -10.55 13.73 -16.03
CA VAL A 90 -9.80 12.78 -15.21
C VAL A 90 -8.48 13.39 -14.78
N THR A 91 -8.21 13.39 -13.47
CA THR A 91 -6.99 14.00 -12.91
C THR A 91 -6.22 13.08 -11.97
N SER A 92 -6.82 11.98 -11.52
CA SER A 92 -6.20 11.05 -10.57
C SER A 92 -5.37 9.95 -11.21
N LEU A 93 -5.38 9.86 -12.55
CA LEU A 93 -4.74 8.82 -13.33
C LEU A 93 -4.04 9.41 -14.55
N GLN A 94 -3.02 8.70 -15.03
CA GLN A 94 -2.35 8.97 -16.30
C GLN A 94 -2.29 7.69 -17.16
N VAL A 95 -2.07 7.86 -18.47
CA VAL A 95 -1.82 6.73 -19.39
C VAL A 95 -0.61 5.93 -18.90
N GLY A 96 -0.73 4.60 -18.89
CA GLY A 96 0.28 3.68 -18.37
C GLY A 96 0.17 3.37 -16.87
N ASP A 97 -0.67 4.07 -16.11
CA ASP A 97 -0.95 3.67 -14.73
C ASP A 97 -1.57 2.27 -14.69
N VAL A 98 -1.17 1.47 -13.70
CA VAL A 98 -1.79 0.16 -13.42
C VAL A 98 -2.92 0.34 -12.43
N VAL A 99 -4.06 -0.32 -12.68
CA VAL A 99 -5.26 -0.16 -11.87
C VAL A 99 -5.96 -1.50 -11.60
N ILE A 100 -6.68 -1.54 -10.48
CA ILE A 100 -7.72 -2.53 -10.21
C ILE A 100 -9.07 -1.83 -10.39
N PRO A 101 -9.93 -2.29 -11.32
CA PRO A 101 -11.32 -1.88 -11.37
C PRO A 101 -12.05 -2.38 -10.12
N CYS A 102 -12.74 -1.47 -9.44
CA CYS A 102 -13.50 -1.78 -8.24
C CYS A 102 -14.99 -1.51 -8.49
N TYR A 103 -15.81 -2.54 -8.29
CA TYR A 103 -17.26 -2.44 -8.42
C TYR A 103 -17.88 -1.51 -7.36
N THR A 104 -17.22 -1.28 -6.24
CA THR A 104 -17.61 -0.25 -5.26
C THR A 104 -16.82 1.02 -5.54
N PRO A 105 -17.45 2.13 -5.97
CA PRO A 105 -16.75 3.36 -6.29
C PRO A 105 -16.31 4.13 -5.03
N GLU A 106 -15.40 5.10 -5.19
CA GLU A 106 -15.01 6.07 -4.17
C GLU A 106 -14.83 7.45 -4.83
N CYS A 107 -15.89 8.28 -4.80
CA CYS A 107 -15.88 9.56 -5.52
C CYS A 107 -15.00 10.63 -4.87
N ARG A 108 -14.79 10.56 -3.54
CA ARG A 108 -14.05 11.57 -2.75
C ARG A 108 -14.55 13.01 -2.91
N SER A 109 -15.77 13.19 -3.43
CA SER A 109 -16.39 14.51 -3.51
C SER A 109 -16.58 15.05 -2.09
N PHE A 110 -16.28 16.33 -1.90
CA PHE A 110 -16.36 16.99 -0.58
C PHE A 110 -17.76 16.91 0.05
N ASP A 111 -18.80 16.88 -0.79
CA ASP A 111 -20.21 16.78 -0.41
C ASP A 111 -20.72 15.33 -0.27
N CYS A 112 -19.91 14.31 -0.59
CA CYS A 112 -20.33 12.93 -0.47
C CYS A 112 -20.22 12.44 0.99
N ILE A 113 -21.33 12.52 1.72
CA ILE A 113 -21.42 12.12 3.13
C ILE A 113 -21.01 10.65 3.37
N PHE A 114 -21.18 9.77 2.38
CA PHE A 114 -20.77 8.36 2.46
C PHE A 114 -19.25 8.23 2.41
N CYS A 115 -18.61 8.88 1.43
CA CYS A 115 -17.15 8.88 1.30
C CYS A 115 -16.46 9.62 2.46
N ALA A 116 -17.07 10.67 3.00
CA ALA A 116 -16.55 11.41 4.15
C ALA A 116 -16.66 10.60 5.46
N SER A 117 -17.70 9.77 5.60
CA SER A 117 -17.92 8.99 6.82
C SER A 117 -16.88 7.86 6.97
N PRO A 118 -16.34 7.63 8.18
CA PRO A 118 -15.52 6.45 8.47
C PRO A 118 -16.37 5.20 8.74
N LYS A 119 -17.70 5.30 8.70
CA LYS A 119 -18.63 4.20 9.02
C LYS A 119 -19.04 3.37 7.81
N THR A 120 -18.66 3.76 6.60
CA THR A 120 -19.10 3.10 5.36
C THR A 120 -18.12 3.31 4.22
N ASN A 121 -18.15 2.39 3.26
CA ASN A 121 -17.50 2.48 1.95
C ASN A 121 -18.50 2.58 0.78
N LEU A 122 -19.80 2.66 1.05
CA LEU A 122 -20.86 2.56 0.05
C LEU A 122 -21.13 3.90 -0.63
N CYS A 123 -20.23 4.31 -1.52
CA CYS A 123 -20.43 5.51 -2.34
C CYS A 123 -21.60 5.29 -3.33
N PRO A 124 -22.63 6.16 -3.32
CA PRO A 124 -23.81 5.98 -4.17
C PRO A 124 -23.64 6.56 -5.59
N LYS A 125 -22.55 7.31 -5.85
CA LYS A 125 -22.43 8.28 -6.95
C LYS A 125 -22.82 7.74 -8.34
N ILE A 126 -22.52 6.47 -8.63
CA ILE A 126 -22.81 5.84 -9.93
C ILE A 126 -23.72 4.61 -9.82
N ARG A 127 -24.23 4.28 -8.62
CA ARG A 127 -24.98 3.03 -8.39
C ARG A 127 -26.23 2.92 -9.27
N ALA A 128 -26.90 4.05 -9.51
CA ALA A 128 -28.16 4.11 -10.27
C ALA A 128 -27.99 3.75 -11.77
N THR A 129 -26.84 4.06 -12.36
CA THR A 129 -26.52 3.69 -13.76
C THR A 129 -25.81 2.34 -13.82
N GLN A 130 -24.93 2.07 -12.86
CA GLN A 130 -24.18 0.82 -12.75
C GLN A 130 -25.10 -0.40 -12.67
N GLY A 131 -26.16 -0.34 -11.86
CA GLY A 131 -27.17 -1.43 -11.77
C GLY A 131 -28.04 -1.60 -13.02
N LYS A 132 -27.98 -0.66 -13.96
CA LYS A 132 -28.65 -0.75 -15.27
C LYS A 132 -27.68 -1.16 -16.38
N GLY A 133 -26.44 -1.52 -16.03
CA GLY A 133 -25.39 -1.88 -16.97
C GLY A 133 -24.92 -0.72 -17.85
N LEU A 134 -24.91 0.51 -17.31
CA LEU A 134 -24.59 1.74 -18.05
C LEU A 134 -23.53 2.59 -17.33
N MET A 135 -22.80 3.38 -18.09
CA MET A 135 -21.83 4.37 -17.59
C MET A 135 -22.55 5.57 -16.93
N PRO A 136 -21.84 6.49 -16.24
CA PRO A 136 -22.47 7.61 -15.53
C PRO A 136 -23.36 8.52 -16.39
N ASP A 137 -23.14 8.56 -17.71
CA ASP A 137 -23.96 9.31 -18.66
C ASP A 137 -25.21 8.55 -19.15
N GLY A 138 -25.46 7.34 -18.63
CA GLY A 138 -26.60 6.52 -18.99
C GLY A 138 -26.47 5.81 -20.34
N THR A 139 -25.27 5.71 -20.93
CA THR A 139 -25.06 4.92 -22.15
C THR A 139 -24.04 3.81 -21.94
N SER A 140 -24.06 2.79 -22.82
CA SER A 140 -22.97 1.81 -22.87
C SER A 140 -21.75 2.38 -23.61
N ARG A 141 -20.62 1.67 -23.49
CA ARG A 141 -19.40 1.84 -24.30
C ARG A 141 -19.11 0.59 -25.13
N LEU A 142 -19.96 -0.43 -25.00
CA LEU A 142 -19.79 -1.74 -25.59
C LEU A 142 -20.89 -1.95 -26.64
N SER A 143 -20.49 -2.35 -27.84
CA SER A 143 -21.43 -2.69 -28.90
C SER A 143 -20.91 -3.84 -29.76
N THR A 144 -21.82 -4.60 -30.35
CA THR A 144 -21.49 -5.55 -31.41
C THR A 144 -20.98 -4.83 -32.66
N LEU A 145 -20.40 -5.55 -33.61
CA LEU A 145 -19.88 -4.94 -34.85
C LEU A 145 -20.96 -4.32 -35.74
N ASP A 146 -22.22 -4.77 -35.61
CA ASP A 146 -23.40 -4.17 -36.26
C ASP A 146 -24.05 -3.03 -35.44
N GLY A 147 -23.40 -2.61 -34.35
CA GLY A 147 -23.79 -1.44 -33.56
C GLY A 147 -24.88 -1.67 -32.51
N LYS A 148 -25.26 -2.92 -32.22
CA LYS A 148 -26.20 -3.22 -31.14
C LYS A 148 -25.51 -3.06 -29.79
N GLN A 149 -26.23 -2.51 -28.83
CA GLN A 149 -25.72 -2.29 -27.48
C GLN A 149 -25.41 -3.62 -26.76
N ILE A 150 -24.30 -3.63 -26.02
CA ILE A 150 -23.96 -4.64 -25.02
C ILE A 150 -23.90 -3.94 -23.66
N PHE A 151 -24.49 -4.53 -22.62
CA PHE A 151 -24.51 -3.95 -21.27
C PHE A 151 -23.16 -4.12 -20.55
N HIS A 152 -22.85 -3.16 -19.69
CA HIS A 152 -21.80 -3.29 -18.70
C HIS A 152 -22.25 -4.14 -17.51
N PHE A 153 -21.30 -4.72 -16.79
CA PHE A 153 -21.51 -5.53 -15.60
C PHE A 153 -20.71 -4.95 -14.44
N MET A 154 -21.40 -4.63 -13.33
CA MET A 154 -20.81 -4.07 -12.11
C MET A 154 -19.91 -2.84 -12.33
N GLY A 155 -20.04 -2.13 -13.47
CA GLY A 155 -19.17 -1.01 -13.84
C GLY A 155 -17.71 -1.41 -14.14
N CYS A 156 -17.44 -2.68 -14.39
CA CYS A 156 -16.11 -3.23 -14.67
C CYS A 156 -16.04 -3.84 -16.08
N SER A 157 -16.85 -4.86 -16.38
CA SER A 157 -16.89 -5.56 -17.68
C SER A 157 -15.54 -6.03 -18.21
N THR A 158 -14.83 -6.80 -17.39
CA THR A 158 -13.41 -7.12 -17.60
C THR A 158 -13.14 -8.44 -18.29
N PHE A 159 -14.16 -9.20 -18.73
CA PHE A 159 -13.97 -10.29 -19.69
C PHE A 159 -13.86 -9.78 -21.14
N ALA A 160 -13.00 -8.79 -21.36
CA ALA A 160 -12.68 -8.18 -22.65
C ALA A 160 -11.22 -7.71 -22.66
N GLU A 161 -10.62 -7.56 -23.84
CA GLU A 161 -9.25 -7.02 -23.94
C GLU A 161 -9.15 -5.55 -23.51
N TYR A 162 -10.23 -4.79 -23.70
CA TYR A 162 -10.37 -3.42 -23.23
C TYR A 162 -11.70 -3.22 -22.52
N ALA A 163 -11.68 -2.41 -21.47
CA ALA A 163 -12.87 -2.02 -20.71
C ALA A 163 -12.88 -0.52 -20.45
N VAL A 164 -14.06 0.08 -20.34
CA VAL A 164 -14.22 1.48 -19.90
C VAL A 164 -14.87 1.48 -18.53
N ILE A 165 -14.22 2.14 -17.57
CA ILE A 165 -14.69 2.25 -16.18
C ILE A 165 -14.74 3.72 -15.78
N SER A 166 -15.48 4.04 -14.72
CA SER A 166 -15.43 5.40 -14.16
C SER A 166 -14.11 5.60 -13.41
N GLU A 167 -13.52 6.80 -13.49
CA GLU A 167 -12.32 7.17 -12.72
C GLU A 167 -12.48 6.89 -11.22
N ILE A 168 -13.69 7.10 -10.69
CA ILE A 168 -13.98 6.88 -9.27
C ILE A 168 -14.05 5.40 -8.88
N SER A 169 -13.96 4.48 -9.85
CA SER A 169 -13.89 3.02 -9.65
C SER A 169 -12.51 2.46 -9.97
N ALA A 170 -11.52 3.29 -10.30
CA ALA A 170 -10.18 2.85 -10.67
C ALA A 170 -9.20 3.06 -9.51
N ALA A 171 -8.83 1.98 -8.82
CA ALA A 171 -7.79 2.01 -7.79
C ALA A 171 -6.40 1.93 -8.45
N LYS A 172 -5.63 3.02 -8.39
CA LYS A 172 -4.24 3.08 -8.87
C LYS A 172 -3.34 2.26 -7.95
N ILE A 173 -2.68 1.24 -8.48
CA ILE A 173 -1.82 0.34 -7.71
C ILE A 173 -0.35 0.55 -8.07
N HIS A 174 0.54 -0.10 -7.33
CA HIS A 174 1.97 0.03 -7.58
C HIS A 174 2.34 -0.60 -8.95
N PRO A 175 3.10 0.09 -9.82
CA PRO A 175 3.46 -0.40 -11.17
C PRO A 175 4.25 -1.71 -11.18
N GLY A 176 4.94 -2.04 -10.09
CA GLY A 176 5.62 -3.33 -9.90
C GLY A 176 4.74 -4.50 -9.45
N ALA A 177 3.45 -4.29 -9.21
CA ALA A 177 2.58 -5.35 -8.69
C ALA A 177 2.37 -6.47 -9.74
N ASN A 178 2.32 -7.73 -9.31
CA ASN A 178 2.02 -8.84 -10.22
C ASN A 178 0.55 -8.78 -10.66
N LEU A 179 0.31 -8.20 -11.85
CA LEU A 179 -1.04 -7.98 -12.36
C LEU A 179 -1.84 -9.28 -12.59
N ARG A 180 -1.18 -10.44 -12.70
CA ARG A 180 -1.86 -11.74 -12.82
C ARG A 180 -2.32 -12.31 -11.47
N GLU A 181 -1.83 -11.76 -10.36
CA GLU A 181 -2.25 -12.15 -9.01
C GLU A 181 -3.15 -11.10 -8.36
N MET A 182 -2.85 -9.82 -8.56
CA MET A 182 -3.53 -8.73 -7.86
C MET A 182 -4.99 -8.52 -8.27
N CYS A 183 -5.43 -9.14 -9.37
CA CYS A 183 -6.84 -9.09 -9.82
C CYS A 183 -7.81 -9.61 -8.75
N LEU A 184 -7.38 -10.54 -7.89
CA LEU A 184 -8.17 -11.07 -6.77
C LEU A 184 -8.53 -10.01 -5.71
N LEU A 185 -7.79 -8.89 -5.64
CA LEU A 185 -8.05 -7.81 -4.69
C LEU A 185 -9.22 -6.90 -5.11
N GLY A 186 -9.78 -7.11 -6.30
CA GLY A 186 -10.97 -6.43 -6.79
C GLY A 186 -12.29 -6.93 -6.19
N CYS A 187 -12.33 -8.12 -5.54
CA CYS A 187 -13.54 -8.60 -4.86
C CYS A 187 -13.26 -9.60 -3.72
N GLY A 188 -13.23 -10.91 -3.98
CA GLY A 188 -13.43 -11.91 -2.92
C GLY A 188 -12.37 -11.93 -1.81
N VAL A 189 -11.08 -11.86 -2.16
CA VAL A 189 -10.01 -11.94 -1.16
C VAL A 189 -9.98 -10.70 -0.27
N SER A 190 -10.02 -9.51 -0.87
CA SER A 190 -10.08 -8.24 -0.13
C SER A 190 -11.34 -8.15 0.73
N THR A 191 -12.48 -8.67 0.25
CA THR A 191 -13.73 -8.73 1.02
C THR A 191 -13.56 -9.53 2.32
N GLY A 192 -13.00 -10.74 2.24
CA GLY A 192 -12.78 -11.57 3.43
C GLY A 192 -11.82 -10.93 4.43
N TRP A 193 -10.71 -10.34 3.95
CA TRP A 193 -9.77 -9.62 4.82
C TRP A 193 -10.40 -8.43 5.52
N GLY A 194 -11.11 -7.60 4.76
CA GLY A 194 -11.73 -6.38 5.28
C GLY A 194 -12.91 -6.68 6.21
N ALA A 195 -13.62 -7.80 6.02
CA ALA A 195 -14.65 -8.22 6.96
C ALA A 195 -14.06 -8.39 8.39
N VAL A 196 -12.88 -9.00 8.51
CA VAL A 196 -12.19 -9.15 9.80
C VAL A 196 -11.65 -7.81 10.30
N ILE A 197 -10.89 -7.10 9.45
CA ILE A 197 -10.08 -5.95 9.86
C ILE A 197 -10.91 -4.67 10.02
N ASN A 198 -11.84 -4.41 9.10
CA ASN A 198 -12.57 -3.13 9.04
C ASN A 198 -14.00 -3.25 9.56
N ALA A 199 -14.75 -4.23 9.08
CA ALA A 199 -16.17 -4.36 9.40
C ALA A 199 -16.37 -4.81 10.85
N MET A 200 -15.63 -5.83 11.26
CA MET A 200 -15.73 -6.41 12.60
C MET A 200 -14.66 -5.89 13.56
N LYS A 201 -13.57 -5.30 13.03
CA LYS A 201 -12.44 -4.76 13.82
C LYS A 201 -11.96 -5.74 14.88
N MET A 202 -11.75 -6.97 14.44
CA MET A 202 -11.46 -8.10 15.32
C MET A 202 -10.26 -7.82 16.23
N GLU A 203 -10.37 -8.18 17.50
CA GLU A 203 -9.24 -8.08 18.42
C GLU A 203 -8.37 -9.35 18.41
N PRO A 204 -7.07 -9.25 18.75
CA PRO A 204 -6.21 -10.42 18.95
C PRO A 204 -6.69 -11.30 20.12
N CYS A 205 -6.25 -12.55 20.14
CA CYS A 205 -6.56 -13.56 21.17
C CYS A 205 -8.06 -13.91 21.28
N LYS A 206 -8.80 -13.78 20.18
CA LYS A 206 -10.23 -14.07 20.08
C LYS A 206 -10.51 -15.41 19.41
N SER A 207 -11.72 -15.91 19.63
CA SER A 207 -12.26 -17.12 19.00
C SER A 207 -13.11 -16.76 17.78
N VAL A 208 -12.90 -17.50 16.68
CA VAL A 208 -13.52 -17.22 15.38
C VAL A 208 -14.14 -18.49 14.79
N ALA A 209 -15.37 -18.40 14.30
CA ALA A 209 -16.01 -19.44 13.50
C ALA A 209 -16.33 -18.96 12.08
N VAL A 210 -15.85 -19.69 11.07
CA VAL A 210 -15.98 -19.31 9.66
C VAL A 210 -16.78 -20.37 8.91
N PHE A 211 -17.96 -20.00 8.43
CA PHE A 211 -18.86 -20.87 7.67
C PHE A 211 -18.66 -20.68 6.17
N GLY A 212 -18.32 -21.76 5.47
CA GLY A 212 -17.98 -21.80 4.05
C GLY A 212 -16.50 -21.55 3.82
N LEU A 213 -15.78 -22.56 3.31
CA LEU A 213 -14.33 -22.57 3.09
C LEU A 213 -13.95 -22.40 1.61
N GLY A 214 -14.72 -21.58 0.88
CA GLY A 214 -14.30 -21.03 -0.41
C GLY A 214 -13.29 -19.90 -0.24
N ALA A 215 -12.94 -19.19 -1.33
CA ALA A 215 -11.95 -18.11 -1.27
C ALA A 215 -12.28 -17.03 -0.22
N LEU A 216 -13.56 -16.66 -0.07
CA LEU A 216 -14.02 -15.70 0.95
C LEU A 216 -13.71 -16.17 2.38
N GLY A 217 -14.13 -17.39 2.74
CA GLY A 217 -13.89 -17.92 4.09
C GLY A 217 -12.42 -18.19 4.37
N LEU A 218 -11.67 -18.64 3.36
CA LEU A 218 -10.21 -18.77 3.48
C LEU A 218 -9.52 -17.41 3.69
N ALA A 219 -10.02 -16.33 3.07
CA ALA A 219 -9.58 -14.97 3.35
C ALA A 219 -9.92 -14.51 4.77
N VAL A 220 -11.12 -14.82 5.27
CA VAL A 220 -11.46 -14.57 6.69
C VAL A 220 -10.51 -15.31 7.63
N ILE A 221 -10.22 -16.59 7.37
CA ILE A 221 -9.26 -17.39 8.16
C ILE A 221 -7.87 -16.77 8.14
N GLN A 222 -7.36 -16.44 6.95
CA GLN A 222 -6.03 -15.83 6.79
C GLN A 222 -5.93 -14.51 7.56
N ALA A 223 -6.90 -13.61 7.40
CA ALA A 223 -6.91 -12.34 8.12
C ALA A 223 -7.07 -12.53 9.63
N SER A 224 -7.89 -13.49 10.07
CA SER A 224 -8.05 -13.79 11.49
C SER A 224 -6.74 -14.25 12.13
N LYS A 225 -5.95 -15.08 11.41
CA LYS A 225 -4.62 -15.50 11.84
C LYS A 225 -3.65 -14.32 11.92
N VAL A 226 -3.64 -13.43 10.92
CA VAL A 226 -2.75 -12.25 10.91
C VAL A 226 -3.06 -11.28 12.05
N VAL A 227 -4.34 -11.05 12.35
CA VAL A 227 -4.77 -10.23 13.50
C VAL A 227 -4.41 -10.88 14.84
N GLY A 228 -4.24 -12.20 14.87
CA GLY A 228 -3.79 -12.94 16.05
C GLY A 228 -4.92 -13.63 16.82
N ALA A 229 -5.98 -14.10 16.15
CA ALA A 229 -6.98 -14.97 16.77
C ALA A 229 -6.33 -16.23 17.37
N SER A 230 -6.78 -16.64 18.55
CA SER A 230 -6.24 -17.79 19.28
C SER A 230 -6.92 -19.12 18.92
N ASP A 231 -8.13 -19.07 18.38
CA ASP A 231 -8.88 -20.25 17.97
C ASP A 231 -9.73 -19.93 16.73
N ILE A 232 -9.48 -20.62 15.62
CA ILE A 232 -10.14 -20.38 14.33
C ILE A 232 -10.72 -21.71 13.86
N VAL A 233 -12.04 -21.88 13.97
CA VAL A 233 -12.73 -23.06 13.43
C VAL A 233 -13.26 -22.77 12.03
N GLY A 234 -12.86 -23.59 11.06
CA GLY A 234 -13.44 -23.61 9.72
C GLY A 234 -14.59 -24.61 9.61
N ILE A 235 -15.71 -24.23 9.01
CA ILE A 235 -16.90 -25.07 8.84
C ILE A 235 -17.27 -25.16 7.37
N ASP A 236 -17.36 -26.37 6.81
CA ASP A 236 -17.84 -26.61 5.44
C ASP A 236 -18.50 -27.99 5.35
N ILE A 237 -19.35 -28.19 4.36
CA ILE A 237 -19.92 -29.52 4.06
C ILE A 237 -18.88 -30.43 3.37
N ASN A 238 -17.84 -29.85 2.76
CA ASN A 238 -16.81 -30.58 2.02
C ASN A 238 -15.50 -30.64 2.81
N GLU A 239 -15.23 -31.79 3.42
CA GLU A 239 -14.02 -32.06 4.20
C GLU A 239 -12.71 -31.92 3.41
N LYS A 240 -12.74 -32.06 2.08
CA LYS A 240 -11.54 -31.93 1.23
C LYS A 240 -10.91 -30.54 1.31
N LYS A 241 -11.66 -29.53 1.75
CA LYS A 241 -11.19 -28.14 1.93
C LYS A 241 -10.39 -27.94 3.22
N PHE A 242 -10.43 -28.87 4.16
CA PHE A 242 -9.91 -28.67 5.52
C PHE A 242 -8.39 -28.57 5.59
N ASN A 243 -7.68 -29.31 4.75
CA ASN A 243 -6.21 -29.26 4.74
C ASN A 243 -5.72 -27.86 4.39
N LEU A 244 -6.24 -27.29 3.30
CA LEU A 244 -5.92 -25.92 2.91
C LEU A 244 -6.39 -24.91 3.96
N ALA A 245 -7.59 -25.07 4.53
CA ALA A 245 -8.04 -24.18 5.60
C ALA A 245 -7.08 -24.15 6.80
N LYS A 246 -6.51 -25.30 7.20
CA LYS A 246 -5.50 -25.39 8.26
C LYS A 246 -4.18 -24.73 7.87
N GLU A 247 -3.70 -24.95 6.65
CA GLU A 247 -2.50 -24.28 6.11
C GLU A 247 -2.67 -22.75 6.14
N MET A 248 -3.86 -22.26 5.79
CA MET A 248 -4.20 -20.83 5.76
C MET A 248 -4.44 -20.23 7.15
N GLY A 249 -4.73 -21.05 8.17
CA GLY A 249 -4.73 -20.62 9.56
C GLY A 249 -5.79 -21.19 10.48
N ALA A 250 -6.69 -22.04 9.99
CA ALA A 250 -7.67 -22.70 10.85
C ALA A 250 -6.96 -23.60 11.88
N THR A 251 -7.33 -23.47 13.16
CA THR A 251 -6.84 -24.34 14.23
C THR A 251 -7.49 -25.71 14.18
N ARG A 252 -8.74 -25.76 13.71
CA ARG A 252 -9.50 -26.99 13.47
C ARG A 252 -10.56 -26.77 12.38
N CYS A 253 -11.07 -27.86 11.83
CA CYS A 253 -12.20 -27.82 10.89
C CYS A 253 -13.29 -28.81 11.31
N VAL A 254 -14.52 -28.52 10.90
CA VAL A 254 -15.72 -29.29 11.26
C VAL A 254 -16.62 -29.45 10.03
N VAL A 255 -17.15 -30.65 9.83
CA VAL A 255 -18.15 -30.90 8.77
C VAL A 255 -19.49 -30.33 9.21
N SER A 256 -20.10 -29.48 8.38
CA SER A 256 -21.41 -28.91 8.68
C SER A 256 -22.52 -29.95 8.56
N GLY A 257 -23.35 -30.09 9.58
CA GLY A 257 -24.52 -30.98 9.64
C GLY A 257 -25.65 -30.40 10.51
N GLU A 258 -26.70 -31.17 10.77
CA GLU A 258 -27.82 -30.74 11.63
C GLU A 258 -27.38 -30.45 13.08
N ASP A 259 -26.36 -31.16 13.55
CA ASP A 259 -25.77 -31.08 14.88
C ASP A 259 -24.61 -30.06 14.98
N ILE A 260 -24.40 -29.22 13.96
CA ILE A 260 -23.25 -28.30 13.90
C ILE A 260 -23.17 -27.37 15.13
N LYS A 261 -24.32 -26.99 15.70
CA LYS A 261 -24.34 -26.16 16.92
C LYS A 261 -23.75 -26.91 18.12
N ASP A 262 -24.06 -28.19 18.26
CA ASP A 262 -23.57 -29.01 19.37
C ASP A 262 -22.07 -29.30 19.20
N GLN A 263 -21.62 -29.52 17.95
CA GLN A 263 -20.20 -29.67 17.63
C GLN A 263 -19.37 -28.39 17.87
N LEU A 264 -20.00 -27.22 17.77
CA LEU A 264 -19.35 -25.92 18.00
C LEU A 264 -19.41 -25.49 19.48
N LEU A 265 -20.56 -25.63 20.14
CA LEU A 265 -20.82 -25.19 21.52
C LEU A 265 -20.35 -26.23 22.57
N THR A 266 -19.11 -26.67 22.42
CA THR A 266 -18.42 -27.59 23.35
C THR A 266 -18.16 -26.96 24.73
N ALA A 267 -17.62 -27.72 25.69
CA ALA A 267 -17.27 -27.19 27.01
C ALA A 267 -16.38 -25.93 26.97
N LYS A 268 -15.44 -25.85 26.01
CA LYS A 268 -14.56 -24.69 25.80
C LYS A 268 -15.32 -23.46 25.27
N HIS A 269 -16.30 -23.68 24.40
CA HIS A 269 -17.05 -22.64 23.68
C HIS A 269 -18.54 -22.65 24.06
N LYS A 270 -18.84 -23.00 25.32
CA LYS A 270 -20.21 -23.20 25.82
C LYS A 270 -21.12 -22.00 25.55
N TRP A 271 -20.54 -20.81 25.57
CA TRP A 271 -21.27 -19.55 25.37
C TRP A 271 -21.22 -19.03 23.93
N GLY A 272 -20.43 -19.64 23.05
CA GLY A 272 -20.25 -19.26 21.66
C GLY A 272 -18.88 -18.63 21.36
N TYR A 273 -18.71 -18.20 20.10
CA TYR A 273 -17.49 -17.61 19.56
C TYR A 273 -17.53 -16.08 19.57
N ASP A 274 -16.40 -15.42 19.83
CA ASP A 274 -16.33 -13.95 19.84
C ASP A 274 -16.76 -13.37 18.49
N TYR A 275 -16.31 -13.98 17.39
CA TYR A 275 -16.65 -13.59 16.03
C TYR A 275 -17.11 -14.77 15.19
N THR A 276 -18.16 -14.55 14.38
CA THR A 276 -18.61 -15.53 13.40
C THR A 276 -18.79 -14.89 12.03
N PHE A 277 -18.51 -15.65 10.97
CA PHE A 277 -18.56 -15.16 9.60
C PHE A 277 -19.33 -16.14 8.71
N ASP A 278 -20.39 -15.67 8.04
CA ASP A 278 -21.02 -16.40 6.94
C ASP A 278 -20.38 -16.02 5.61
N CYS A 279 -19.81 -17.01 4.94
CA CYS A 279 -19.23 -16.91 3.60
C CYS A 279 -19.95 -17.82 2.59
N THR A 280 -21.22 -18.15 2.85
CA THR A 280 -21.98 -19.13 2.04
C THR A 280 -23.09 -18.53 1.20
N GLY A 281 -23.72 -17.45 1.66
CA GLY A 281 -24.93 -16.91 1.03
C GLY A 281 -26.20 -17.70 1.38
N ASN A 282 -26.13 -18.65 2.32
CA ASN A 282 -27.29 -19.42 2.76
C ASN A 282 -27.87 -18.84 4.06
N VAL A 283 -29.12 -18.39 4.02
CA VAL A 283 -29.79 -17.74 5.17
C VAL A 283 -29.89 -18.62 6.42
N ASN A 284 -29.93 -19.95 6.28
CA ASN A 284 -29.93 -20.88 7.42
C ASN A 284 -28.54 -20.95 8.08
N VAL A 285 -27.48 -20.85 7.28
CA VAL A 285 -26.10 -20.78 7.77
C VAL A 285 -25.84 -19.42 8.41
N MET A 286 -26.32 -18.32 7.82
CA MET A 286 -26.26 -16.98 8.43
C MET A 286 -26.91 -16.96 9.82
N ARG A 287 -28.10 -17.57 9.96
CA ARG A 287 -28.77 -17.73 11.26
C ARG A 287 -27.92 -18.56 12.24
N THR A 288 -27.37 -19.68 11.77
CA THR A 288 -26.53 -20.56 12.60
C THR A 288 -25.28 -19.83 13.08
N ALA A 289 -24.62 -19.07 12.20
CA ALA A 289 -23.46 -18.26 12.53
C ALA A 289 -23.78 -17.23 13.64
N LEU A 290 -24.93 -16.56 13.59
CA LEU A 290 -25.37 -15.68 14.67
C LEU A 290 -25.61 -16.45 15.97
N GLU A 291 -26.33 -17.58 15.91
CA GLU A 291 -26.75 -18.31 17.10
C GLU A 291 -25.58 -19.00 17.82
N VAL A 292 -24.45 -19.26 17.16
CA VAL A 292 -23.21 -19.75 17.79
C VAL A 292 -22.21 -18.64 18.16
N ALA A 293 -22.51 -17.37 17.88
CA ALA A 293 -21.73 -16.25 18.41
C ALA A 293 -21.90 -16.18 19.94
N HIS A 294 -20.93 -15.56 20.63
CA HIS A 294 -20.86 -15.52 22.08
C HIS A 294 -22.07 -14.78 22.67
N ARG A 295 -22.74 -15.36 23.66
CA ARG A 295 -23.78 -14.66 24.43
C ARG A 295 -23.17 -13.48 25.17
N GLY A 296 -23.70 -12.27 24.99
CA GLY A 296 -23.26 -11.06 25.69
C GLY A 296 -22.49 -10.07 24.82
N TRP A 297 -21.61 -10.55 23.93
CA TRP A 297 -20.78 -9.66 23.10
C TRP A 297 -20.45 -10.19 21.70
N GLY A 298 -20.85 -11.43 21.37
CA GLY A 298 -20.46 -12.06 20.12
C GLY A 298 -21.00 -11.31 18.90
N GLU A 299 -20.17 -11.19 17.87
CA GLU A 299 -20.54 -10.49 16.65
C GLU A 299 -20.54 -11.42 15.43
N SER A 300 -21.61 -11.38 14.65
CA SER A 300 -21.78 -12.20 13.45
C SER A 300 -21.80 -11.33 12.20
N CYS A 301 -20.95 -11.65 11.23
CA CYS A 301 -20.82 -10.93 9.96
C CYS A 301 -21.36 -11.77 8.79
N VAL A 302 -22.35 -11.23 8.09
CA VAL A 302 -22.82 -11.77 6.81
C VAL A 302 -21.97 -11.19 5.68
N ILE A 303 -21.27 -12.05 4.96
CA ILE A 303 -20.48 -11.70 3.76
C ILE A 303 -21.08 -12.35 2.51
N GLY A 304 -21.56 -13.59 2.65
CA GLY A 304 -22.21 -14.30 1.55
C GLY A 304 -23.47 -13.58 1.06
N VAL A 305 -23.66 -13.52 -0.25
CA VAL A 305 -24.81 -12.89 -0.88
C VAL A 305 -25.92 -13.93 -1.02
N ALA A 306 -27.06 -13.70 -0.37
CA ALA A 306 -28.22 -14.57 -0.47
C ALA A 306 -28.97 -14.36 -1.79
N ALA A 307 -29.64 -15.41 -2.26
CA ALA A 307 -30.49 -15.32 -3.43
C ALA A 307 -31.66 -14.35 -3.22
N ALA A 308 -32.14 -13.75 -4.32
CA ALA A 308 -33.24 -12.79 -4.28
C ALA A 308 -34.48 -13.35 -3.56
N GLY A 309 -35.11 -12.51 -2.73
CA GLY A 309 -36.31 -12.87 -1.97
C GLY A 309 -36.09 -13.78 -0.74
N LYS A 310 -34.84 -14.13 -0.41
CA LYS A 310 -34.53 -14.86 0.83
C LYS A 310 -34.39 -13.91 2.01
N GLU A 311 -34.88 -14.35 3.16
CA GLU A 311 -34.84 -13.57 4.41
C GLU A 311 -34.03 -14.30 5.47
N ILE A 312 -33.29 -13.53 6.26
CA ILE A 312 -32.65 -14.01 7.48
C ILE A 312 -33.62 -13.88 8.64
N SER A 313 -33.65 -14.87 9.54
CA SER A 313 -34.51 -14.84 10.72
C SER A 313 -33.79 -15.41 11.95
N THR A 314 -34.10 -14.88 13.13
CA THR A 314 -33.68 -15.44 14.42
C THR A 314 -34.68 -15.05 15.50
N ARG A 315 -34.55 -15.62 16.71
CA ARG A 315 -35.30 -15.13 17.87
C ARG A 315 -34.68 -13.80 18.34
N PRO A 316 -35.46 -12.72 18.53
CA PRO A 316 -34.94 -11.42 18.96
C PRO A 316 -34.11 -11.49 20.26
N PHE A 317 -34.41 -12.47 21.12
CA PHE A 317 -33.67 -12.71 22.35
C PHE A 317 -32.17 -12.99 22.13
N GLN A 318 -31.77 -13.48 20.96
CA GLN A 318 -30.35 -13.62 20.59
C GLN A 318 -29.62 -12.28 20.60
N LEU A 319 -30.28 -11.23 20.08
CA LEU A 319 -29.74 -9.86 20.02
C LEU A 319 -29.90 -9.14 21.36
N ILE A 320 -31.05 -9.29 22.02
CA ILE A 320 -31.29 -8.72 23.36
C ILE A 320 -30.23 -9.20 24.36
N THR A 321 -29.78 -10.46 24.24
CA THR A 321 -28.73 -11.02 25.08
C THR A 321 -27.30 -10.71 24.61
N GLY A 322 -27.12 -9.66 23.81
CA GLY A 322 -25.83 -9.01 23.56
C GLY A 322 -25.11 -9.43 22.27
N ARG A 323 -25.70 -10.28 21.42
CA ARG A 323 -25.12 -10.55 20.09
C ARG A 323 -25.37 -9.40 19.14
N GLN A 324 -24.44 -9.18 18.22
CA GLN A 324 -24.58 -8.22 17.12
C GLN A 324 -24.61 -8.95 15.78
N TRP A 325 -25.49 -8.52 14.87
CA TRP A 325 -25.56 -9.03 13.50
C TRP A 325 -25.26 -7.91 12.52
N LYS A 326 -24.20 -8.07 11.72
CA LYS A 326 -23.66 -7.08 10.80
C LYS A 326 -23.49 -7.69 9.42
N GLY A 327 -23.31 -6.85 8.42
CA GLY A 327 -22.92 -7.24 7.07
C GLY A 327 -21.69 -6.47 6.60
N SER A 328 -21.01 -6.98 5.57
CA SER A 328 -19.87 -6.32 4.97
C SER A 328 -19.95 -6.34 3.45
N ALA A 329 -19.80 -5.17 2.83
CA ALA A 329 -19.68 -5.03 1.38
C ALA A 329 -18.24 -4.65 1.03
N PHE A 330 -17.61 -5.42 0.13
CA PHE A 330 -16.21 -5.24 -0.25
C PHE A 330 -15.26 -5.14 0.95
N GLY A 331 -15.55 -5.85 2.05
CA GLY A 331 -14.74 -5.83 3.27
C GLY A 331 -14.72 -4.47 3.97
N GLY A 332 -15.62 -3.54 3.64
CA GLY A 332 -15.59 -2.18 4.16
C GLY A 332 -14.46 -1.30 3.61
N TRP A 333 -13.71 -1.75 2.59
CA TRP A 333 -12.64 -0.97 1.99
C TRP A 333 -13.19 0.18 1.15
N LYS A 334 -12.65 1.39 1.34
CA LYS A 334 -12.76 2.51 0.40
C LYS A 334 -11.83 2.24 -0.77
N SER A 335 -12.42 1.90 -1.92
CA SER A 335 -11.72 1.24 -3.02
C SER A 335 -10.46 1.96 -3.49
N ARG A 336 -10.56 3.22 -3.89
CA ARG A 336 -9.43 3.98 -4.45
C ARG A 336 -8.36 4.31 -3.41
N SER A 337 -8.74 4.47 -2.14
CA SER A 337 -7.84 4.85 -1.05
C SER A 337 -7.12 3.67 -0.42
N GLU A 338 -7.77 2.50 -0.37
CA GLU A 338 -7.33 1.40 0.49
C GLU A 338 -6.91 0.16 -0.29
N VAL A 339 -7.49 -0.13 -1.46
CA VAL A 339 -7.02 -1.24 -2.31
C VAL A 339 -5.54 -1.11 -2.69
N PRO A 340 -4.99 0.09 -2.98
CA PRO A 340 -3.55 0.23 -3.24
C PRO A 340 -2.69 -0.17 -2.03
N LYS A 341 -3.17 0.07 -0.81
CA LYS A 341 -2.51 -0.34 0.44
C LYS A 341 -2.56 -1.87 0.61
N LEU A 342 -3.66 -2.50 0.22
CA LEU A 342 -3.77 -3.97 0.20
C LEU A 342 -2.76 -4.59 -0.75
N VAL A 343 -2.64 -4.04 -1.96
CA VAL A 343 -1.63 -4.46 -2.94
C VAL A 343 -0.23 -4.37 -2.34
N GLN A 344 0.08 -3.26 -1.66
CA GLN A 344 1.36 -3.10 -1.00
C GLN A 344 1.58 -4.13 0.13
N SER A 345 0.57 -4.46 0.93
CA SER A 345 0.64 -5.54 1.92
C SER A 345 0.94 -6.91 1.30
N VAL A 346 0.30 -7.25 0.18
CA VAL A 346 0.62 -8.48 -0.58
C VAL A 346 2.05 -8.43 -1.10
N MET A 347 2.47 -7.30 -1.67
CA MET A 347 3.82 -7.12 -2.19
C MET A 347 4.90 -7.24 -1.11
N ARG A 348 4.61 -6.85 0.14
CA ARG A 348 5.50 -7.05 1.30
C ARG A 348 5.54 -8.50 1.81
N GLY A 349 4.68 -9.38 1.29
CA GLY A 349 4.59 -10.78 1.70
C GLY A 349 3.74 -11.02 2.95
N GLU A 350 2.98 -10.02 3.43
CA GLU A 350 2.13 -10.14 4.62
C GLU A 350 0.91 -11.03 4.38
N TYR A 351 0.34 -10.97 3.17
CA TYR A 351 -0.84 -11.72 2.76
C TYR A 351 -0.59 -12.42 1.43
N PRO A 352 -0.18 -13.70 1.43
CA PRO A 352 0.07 -14.42 0.18
C PRO A 352 -1.23 -14.65 -0.60
N LEU A 353 -1.25 -14.25 -1.88
CA LEU A 353 -2.37 -14.49 -2.81
C LEU A 353 -2.28 -15.83 -3.54
N LYS A 354 -1.07 -16.35 -3.74
CA LYS A 354 -0.81 -17.58 -4.51
C LYS A 354 -1.69 -18.77 -4.10
N PRO A 355 -1.96 -19.06 -2.80
CA PRO A 355 -2.82 -20.18 -2.42
C PRO A 355 -4.27 -20.10 -2.93
N TYR A 356 -4.76 -18.90 -3.26
CA TYR A 356 -6.11 -18.72 -3.80
C TYR A 356 -6.20 -19.07 -5.29
N ILE A 357 -5.10 -18.98 -6.04
CA ILE A 357 -5.07 -19.18 -7.49
C ILE A 357 -4.79 -20.66 -7.76
N THR A 358 -5.86 -21.43 -8.00
CA THR A 358 -5.73 -22.87 -8.24
C THR A 358 -5.74 -23.22 -9.72
N HIS A 359 -6.26 -22.34 -10.58
CA HIS A 359 -6.28 -22.52 -12.02
C HIS A 359 -5.91 -21.23 -12.74
N THR A 360 -5.19 -21.37 -13.85
CA THR A 360 -4.82 -20.26 -14.73
C THR A 360 -5.12 -20.64 -16.17
N PHE A 361 -5.75 -19.74 -16.91
CA PHE A 361 -6.12 -19.91 -18.30
C PHE A 361 -5.57 -18.76 -19.14
N ASP A 362 -4.99 -19.05 -20.29
CA ASP A 362 -4.43 -18.03 -21.17
C ASP A 362 -5.38 -17.71 -22.34
N GLY A 363 -5.76 -16.43 -22.44
CA GLY A 363 -6.62 -15.89 -23.49
C GLY A 363 -8.12 -16.06 -23.22
N LEU A 364 -8.91 -15.10 -23.70
CA LEU A 364 -10.37 -15.05 -23.51
C LEU A 364 -11.10 -16.31 -24.03
N LYS A 365 -10.55 -16.97 -25.06
CA LYS A 365 -11.08 -18.23 -25.61
C LYS A 365 -11.30 -19.33 -24.57
N ASN A 366 -10.57 -19.28 -23.44
CA ASN A 366 -10.61 -20.28 -22.38
C ASN A 366 -11.49 -19.89 -21.18
N VAL A 367 -12.26 -18.79 -21.27
CA VAL A 367 -13.10 -18.31 -20.16
C VAL A 367 -14.15 -19.33 -19.71
N ASN A 368 -14.75 -20.09 -20.63
CA ASN A 368 -15.74 -21.11 -20.28
C ASN A 368 -15.08 -22.26 -19.50
N GLY A 369 -13.82 -22.60 -19.80
CA GLY A 369 -13.05 -23.56 -18.99
C GLY A 369 -12.80 -23.07 -17.56
N ALA A 370 -12.66 -21.75 -17.36
CA ALA A 370 -12.58 -21.17 -16.02
C ALA A 370 -13.91 -21.30 -15.25
N ILE A 371 -15.05 -21.17 -15.93
CA ILE A 371 -16.39 -21.38 -15.36
C ILE A 371 -16.59 -22.84 -14.97
N GLU A 372 -16.27 -23.77 -15.87
CA GLU A 372 -16.33 -25.20 -15.60
C GLU A 372 -15.46 -25.59 -14.39
N ALA A 373 -14.25 -25.04 -14.29
CA ALA A 373 -13.37 -25.26 -13.15
C ALA A 373 -14.01 -24.78 -11.83
N LEU A 374 -14.69 -23.62 -11.84
CA LEU A 374 -15.39 -23.09 -10.66
C LEU A 374 -16.53 -24.02 -10.20
N HIS A 375 -17.28 -24.62 -11.14
CA HIS A 375 -18.31 -25.61 -10.84
C HIS A 375 -17.75 -26.94 -10.32
N GLY A 376 -16.53 -27.31 -10.73
CA GLY A 376 -15.90 -28.59 -10.37
C GLY A 376 -15.53 -28.76 -8.89
N GLY A 377 -15.67 -27.72 -8.06
CA GLY A 377 -15.47 -27.79 -6.61
C GLY A 377 -14.01 -27.92 -6.12
N SER A 378 -13.05 -28.10 -7.04
CA SER A 378 -11.59 -28.04 -6.78
C SER A 378 -10.99 -26.64 -7.01
N CYS A 379 -11.78 -25.70 -7.53
CA CYS A 379 -11.35 -24.35 -7.83
C CYS A 379 -11.65 -23.38 -6.67
N LEU A 380 -10.67 -22.54 -6.31
CA LEU A 380 -10.89 -21.39 -5.42
C LEU A 380 -11.01 -20.10 -6.22
N ARG A 381 -10.00 -19.83 -7.03
CA ARG A 381 -10.00 -18.83 -8.09
C ARG A 381 -9.36 -19.40 -9.35
N ALA A 382 -10.05 -19.17 -10.45
CA ALA A 382 -9.53 -19.35 -11.79
C ALA A 382 -9.18 -17.96 -12.35
N VAL A 383 -7.93 -17.76 -12.74
CA VAL A 383 -7.47 -16.50 -13.36
C VAL A 383 -7.38 -16.68 -14.87
N VAL A 384 -8.03 -15.80 -15.62
CA VAL A 384 -7.89 -15.71 -17.08
C VAL A 384 -6.89 -14.60 -17.40
N ASN A 385 -5.74 -14.94 -17.94
CA ASN A 385 -4.76 -13.97 -18.47
C ASN A 385 -5.25 -13.50 -19.84
N ILE A 386 -5.71 -12.26 -19.92
CA ILE A 386 -6.28 -11.69 -21.15
C ILE A 386 -5.16 -11.09 -22.00
N HIS A 387 -4.25 -10.34 -21.39
CA HIS A 387 -3.05 -9.87 -22.07
C HIS A 387 -1.91 -10.90 -21.97
N LEU A 388 -1.53 -11.45 -23.12
CA LEU A 388 -0.50 -12.48 -23.24
C LEU A 388 0.89 -11.95 -23.60
N GLY A 389 1.00 -10.66 -23.93
CA GLY A 389 2.27 -10.00 -24.23
C GLY A 389 3.13 -9.77 -22.99
N ASP A 390 4.36 -9.31 -23.23
CA ASP A 390 5.26 -8.92 -22.15
C ASP A 390 4.64 -7.78 -21.34
N LEU A 391 4.32 -8.10 -20.09
CA LEU A 391 4.00 -7.09 -19.10
C LEU A 391 5.28 -6.29 -18.80
N PRO A 392 5.18 -5.00 -18.45
CA PRO A 392 6.29 -4.29 -17.84
C PRO A 392 6.89 -5.18 -16.75
N THR A 393 8.19 -5.45 -16.82
CA THR A 393 8.88 -6.21 -15.78
C THR A 393 8.49 -5.58 -14.45
N PRO A 394 7.93 -6.35 -13.50
CA PRO A 394 7.56 -5.77 -12.23
C PRO A 394 8.80 -5.07 -11.67
N ILE A 395 8.70 -3.76 -11.42
CA ILE A 395 9.67 -3.05 -10.58
C ILE A 395 9.88 -3.95 -9.38
N GLN A 396 11.10 -4.43 -9.15
CA GLN A 396 11.37 -5.42 -8.11
C GLN A 396 10.71 -4.92 -6.82
N LEU A 397 9.74 -5.71 -6.35
CA LEU A 397 8.91 -5.36 -5.22
C LEU A 397 9.81 -5.07 -4.02
N PRO A 398 9.47 -4.06 -3.19
CA PRO A 398 10.11 -3.92 -1.90
C PRO A 398 9.98 -5.22 -1.11
N THR A 399 11.09 -5.89 -0.84
CA THR A 399 11.16 -7.13 -0.07
C THR A 399 11.61 -6.82 1.35
N LEU A 400 10.91 -7.39 2.33
CA LEU A 400 11.33 -7.40 3.73
C LEU A 400 12.53 -8.36 3.88
N GLU A 401 13.71 -7.82 4.18
CA GLU A 401 14.94 -8.60 4.39
C GLU A 401 15.18 -8.91 5.87
N GLY A 402 14.66 -8.09 6.79
CA GLY A 402 14.79 -8.30 8.23
C GLY A 402 13.61 -7.73 8.99
N ASN A 403 13.19 -8.42 10.06
CA ASN A 403 12.10 -7.99 10.93
C ASN A 403 12.36 -8.48 12.35
N VAL A 404 12.74 -7.56 13.24
CA VAL A 404 13.12 -7.89 14.62
C VAL A 404 12.40 -6.98 15.61
N LYS A 405 12.02 -7.53 16.76
CA LYS A 405 11.56 -6.70 17.89
C LYS A 405 12.77 -5.98 18.48
N LEU A 406 12.61 -4.68 18.72
CA LEU A 406 13.64 -3.84 19.32
C LEU A 406 12.95 -2.90 20.31
N GLU A 407 13.27 -3.04 21.60
CA GLU A 407 12.69 -2.21 22.67
C GLU A 407 11.14 -2.16 22.59
N GLY A 408 10.55 -0.95 22.61
CA GLY A 408 9.12 -0.70 22.50
C GLY A 408 8.55 -0.77 21.08
N GLY A 409 9.24 -1.37 20.10
CA GLY A 409 8.82 -1.40 18.70
C GLY A 409 9.36 -2.57 17.88
N THR A 410 9.33 -2.40 16.56
CA THR A 410 9.81 -3.35 15.57
C THR A 410 10.73 -2.65 14.58
N LEU A 411 11.92 -3.21 14.35
CA LEU A 411 12.86 -2.75 13.34
C LEU A 411 12.76 -3.65 12.10
N GLN A 412 12.48 -3.03 10.95
CA GLN A 412 12.33 -3.71 9.66
C GLN A 412 13.36 -3.20 8.66
N GLN A 413 13.99 -4.10 7.90
CA GLN A 413 14.90 -3.76 6.79
C GLN A 413 14.23 -4.12 5.47
N ILE A 414 14.22 -3.16 4.54
CA ILE A 414 13.55 -3.26 3.25
C ILE A 414 14.58 -3.10 2.16
N LYS A 415 14.58 -4.03 1.20
CA LYS A 415 15.24 -3.86 -0.09
C LYS A 415 14.21 -3.53 -1.15
N HIS A 416 14.46 -2.55 -2.00
CA HIS A 416 13.57 -2.18 -3.10
C HIS A 416 14.37 -1.70 -4.31
N TRP A 417 13.74 -1.66 -5.48
CA TRP A 417 14.32 -0.97 -6.63
C TRP A 417 14.03 0.53 -6.55
N SER A 418 15.07 1.36 -6.63
CA SER A 418 14.93 2.81 -6.77
C SER A 418 14.93 3.19 -8.25
N SER A 419 13.84 3.82 -8.67
CA SER A 419 13.71 4.47 -9.98
C SER A 419 14.54 5.74 -10.09
N THR A 420 14.78 6.44 -8.97
CA THR A 420 15.62 7.64 -8.92
C THR A 420 17.10 7.32 -9.09
N LEU A 421 17.56 6.20 -8.53
CA LEU A 421 18.97 5.80 -8.51
C LEU A 421 19.29 4.68 -9.51
N ASN A 422 18.29 4.17 -10.23
CA ASN A 422 18.38 3.09 -11.20
C ASN A 422 19.13 1.85 -10.65
N CYS A 423 18.86 1.48 -9.39
CA CYS A 423 19.49 0.34 -8.73
C CYS A 423 18.65 -0.20 -7.56
N ALA A 424 19.03 -1.35 -7.02
CA ALA A 424 18.48 -1.83 -5.75
C ALA A 424 19.03 -0.99 -4.58
N MET A 425 18.15 -0.61 -3.66
CA MET A 425 18.44 0.16 -2.46
C MET A 425 17.94 -0.55 -1.23
N LYS A 426 18.55 -0.22 -0.08
CA LYS A 426 18.09 -0.66 1.23
C LYS A 426 17.78 0.53 2.13
N PHE A 427 16.78 0.36 2.97
CA PHE A 427 16.55 1.21 4.13
C PHE A 427 16.00 0.38 5.28
N SER A 428 16.21 0.87 6.50
CA SER A 428 15.60 0.32 7.70
C SER A 428 14.60 1.29 8.30
N ILE A 429 13.54 0.77 8.93
CA ILE A 429 12.55 1.56 9.65
C ILE A 429 12.26 0.94 11.01
N PHE A 430 12.33 1.77 12.05
CA PHE A 430 11.81 1.46 13.36
C PHE A 430 10.37 1.94 13.47
N LEU A 431 9.46 1.04 13.81
CA LEU A 431 8.06 1.33 14.06
C LEU A 431 7.76 1.15 15.56
N PRO A 432 7.34 2.20 16.28
CA PRO A 432 6.93 2.07 17.67
C PRO A 432 5.67 1.22 17.73
N LYS A 433 5.48 0.46 18.82
CA LYS A 433 4.19 -0.18 19.06
C LYS A 433 3.10 0.90 19.11
N PRO A 434 1.89 0.63 18.57
CA PRO A 434 0.75 1.50 18.84
C PRO A 434 0.63 1.65 20.35
N ALA A 435 0.62 2.90 20.85
CA ALA A 435 0.33 3.13 22.25
C ALA A 435 -1.02 2.48 22.53
N ILE A 436 -1.09 1.65 23.58
CA ILE A 436 -2.32 0.96 24.03
C ILE A 436 -3.38 1.97 24.52
N ASP A 437 -3.09 3.27 24.41
CA ASP A 437 -4.01 4.33 24.72
C ASP A 437 -5.11 4.41 23.63
N ARG A 438 -6.31 3.99 24.03
CA ARG A 438 -7.54 3.92 23.23
C ARG A 438 -8.02 5.29 22.72
N THR A 439 -7.28 6.36 22.98
CA THR A 439 -7.59 7.74 22.56
C THR A 439 -6.75 8.24 21.37
N SER A 440 -5.58 7.64 21.09
CA SER A 440 -4.68 8.11 20.02
C SER A 440 -5.06 7.54 18.65
N LYS A 441 -5.79 8.32 17.86
CA LYS A 441 -6.13 8.01 16.45
C LYS A 441 -5.03 8.36 15.43
N SER A 442 -3.90 8.95 15.83
CA SER A 442 -2.88 9.44 14.90
C SER A 442 -1.78 8.42 14.65
N LEU A 443 -1.45 8.20 13.36
CA LEU A 443 -0.27 7.43 12.97
C LEU A 443 1.02 8.10 13.49
N PRO A 444 2.08 7.32 13.82
CA PRO A 444 3.34 7.86 14.31
C PRO A 444 3.98 8.81 13.27
N PRO A 445 4.45 9.99 13.68
CA PRO A 445 5.21 10.87 12.79
C PRO A 445 6.60 10.29 12.49
N VAL A 446 7.24 10.80 11.45
CA VAL A 446 8.47 10.21 10.88
C VAL A 446 9.70 11.08 11.14
N LEU A 447 10.75 10.48 11.69
CA LEU A 447 12.09 11.04 11.78
C LEU A 447 13.03 10.32 10.80
N TYR A 448 13.56 11.04 9.82
CA TYR A 448 14.59 10.49 8.92
C TYR A 448 15.97 10.73 9.53
N TYR A 449 16.80 9.69 9.60
CA TYR A 449 18.18 9.76 10.05
C TYR A 449 19.13 9.53 8.87
N LEU A 450 19.88 10.55 8.47
CA LEU A 450 20.89 10.46 7.42
C LEU A 450 22.27 10.14 8.03
N SER A 451 22.88 9.05 7.58
CA SER A 451 24.17 8.57 8.10
C SER A 451 25.38 9.26 7.44
N GLY A 452 26.52 9.19 8.11
CA GLY A 452 27.78 9.78 7.65
C GLY A 452 28.52 8.97 6.58
N LEU A 453 29.73 9.42 6.26
CA LEU A 453 30.64 8.73 5.34
C LEU A 453 30.84 7.27 5.76
N THR A 454 31.04 6.39 4.77
CA THR A 454 31.27 4.94 4.90
C THR A 454 30.12 4.13 5.53
N CYS A 455 29.01 4.77 5.91
CA CYS A 455 27.88 4.10 6.55
C CYS A 455 26.89 3.50 5.53
N THR A 456 26.04 2.61 6.02
CA THR A 456 24.82 2.12 5.35
C THR A 456 23.58 2.44 6.21
N ASP A 457 22.43 1.82 5.92
CA ASP A 457 21.27 1.85 6.81
C ASP A 457 21.56 1.23 8.19
N GLU A 458 22.65 0.46 8.33
CA GLU A 458 22.92 -0.36 9.51
C GLU A 458 23.62 0.36 10.67
N ASN A 459 24.48 1.33 10.35
CA ASN A 459 25.37 1.93 11.36
C ASN A 459 24.56 2.62 12.46
N ALA A 460 23.68 3.55 12.07
CA ALA A 460 22.89 4.32 13.02
C ALA A 460 21.79 3.48 13.67
N ARG A 461 21.11 2.60 12.91
CA ARG A 461 20.07 1.73 13.47
C ARG A 461 20.59 0.80 14.56
N THR A 462 21.90 0.53 14.59
CA THR A 462 22.55 -0.36 15.56
C THR A 462 23.30 0.41 16.66
N LYS A 463 23.98 1.50 16.33
CA LYS A 463 24.97 2.14 17.22
C LYS A 463 24.49 3.44 17.86
N ALA A 464 23.36 4.01 17.43
CA ALA A 464 22.95 5.35 17.82
C ALA A 464 22.08 5.43 19.09
N SER A 465 21.67 4.29 19.68
CA SER A 465 20.87 4.25 20.92
C SER A 465 19.56 5.05 20.91
N TYR A 466 18.86 5.09 19.76
CA TYR A 466 17.63 5.87 19.57
C TYR A 466 16.34 5.15 20.01
N ALA A 467 16.29 3.82 19.91
CA ALA A 467 15.03 3.07 19.84
C ALA A 467 14.14 3.19 21.08
N SER A 468 14.73 3.16 22.28
CA SER A 468 13.98 3.28 23.54
C SER A 468 13.29 4.65 23.66
N ILE A 469 14.00 5.73 23.34
CA ILE A 469 13.46 7.10 23.40
C ILE A 469 12.45 7.36 22.27
N ALA A 470 12.73 6.86 21.06
CA ALA A 470 11.78 6.95 19.94
C ALA A 470 10.46 6.22 20.26
N ALA A 471 10.53 5.05 20.91
CA ALA A 471 9.34 4.33 21.37
C ALA A 471 8.53 5.11 22.42
N GLN A 472 9.21 5.74 23.38
CA GLN A 472 8.56 6.56 24.41
C GLN A 472 7.77 7.74 23.82
N HIS A 473 8.28 8.33 22.74
CA HIS A 473 7.63 9.44 22.03
C HIS A 473 6.73 9.02 20.86
N GLY A 474 6.59 7.71 20.59
CA GLY A 474 5.78 7.23 19.47
C GLY A 474 6.29 7.67 18.10
N LEU A 475 7.61 7.79 17.92
CA LEU A 475 8.24 8.19 16.65
C LEU A 475 8.65 6.99 15.80
N ALA A 476 8.29 7.02 14.52
CA ALA A 476 8.90 6.14 13.52
C ALA A 476 10.25 6.73 13.08
N VAL A 477 11.28 5.89 12.94
CA VAL A 477 12.63 6.34 12.54
C VAL A 477 13.11 5.60 11.31
N VAL A 478 13.48 6.33 10.26
CA VAL A 478 13.89 5.78 8.96
C VAL A 478 15.39 6.00 8.74
N PHE A 479 16.09 4.95 8.34
CA PHE A 479 17.52 4.91 8.07
C PHE A 479 17.77 4.47 6.62
N PRO A 480 17.95 5.38 5.65
CA PRO A 480 18.38 5.00 4.31
C PRO A 480 19.87 4.63 4.24
N ASP A 481 20.25 3.90 3.20
CA ASP A 481 21.65 3.84 2.78
C ASP A 481 22.15 5.24 2.35
N THR A 482 23.47 5.42 2.35
CA THR A 482 24.14 6.70 2.11
C THR A 482 24.50 6.92 0.65
N SER A 483 24.50 5.85 -0.16
CA SER A 483 24.77 5.87 -1.59
C SER A 483 24.11 4.67 -2.28
N PRO A 484 23.99 4.70 -3.62
CA PRO A 484 23.74 3.50 -4.40
C PRO A 484 24.80 2.42 -4.15
N ARG A 485 24.44 1.13 -4.28
CA ARG A 485 25.31 -0.03 -4.04
C ARG A 485 25.23 -1.06 -5.16
N GLY A 486 26.31 -1.80 -5.36
CA GLY A 486 26.34 -2.91 -6.32
C GLY A 486 26.22 -2.48 -7.79
N ILE A 487 26.55 -1.22 -8.07
CA ILE A 487 26.66 -0.64 -9.41
C ILE A 487 28.15 -0.68 -9.75
N ASN A 488 28.54 -0.99 -10.98
CA ASN A 488 29.96 -1.08 -11.35
C ASN A 488 30.43 0.21 -12.04
N ILE A 489 30.47 1.34 -11.32
CA ILE A 489 31.02 2.59 -11.85
C ILE A 489 32.52 2.65 -11.53
N GLU A 490 33.35 2.84 -12.56
CA GLU A 490 34.80 2.98 -12.40
C GLU A 490 35.14 4.07 -11.37
N GLY A 491 36.03 3.78 -10.42
CA GLY A 491 36.50 4.73 -9.43
C GLY A 491 35.53 5.09 -8.29
N GLN A 492 34.37 4.44 -8.22
CA GLN A 492 33.42 4.65 -7.11
C GLN A 492 33.91 4.10 -5.77
N ASP A 493 34.87 3.18 -5.79
CA ASP A 493 35.41 2.49 -4.62
C ASP A 493 36.91 2.82 -4.39
N ASP A 494 37.48 3.75 -5.18
CA ASP A 494 38.90 4.14 -5.11
C ASP A 494 39.24 4.92 -3.82
N SER A 495 38.22 5.49 -3.16
CA SER A 495 38.41 6.25 -1.94
C SER A 495 37.20 6.15 -1.02
N TRP A 496 37.44 6.20 0.29
CA TRP A 496 36.40 6.05 1.31
C TRP A 496 35.50 7.29 1.47
N ASP A 497 35.93 8.45 0.97
CA ASP A 497 35.26 9.75 1.11
C ASP A 497 34.61 10.25 -0.19
N PHE A 498 34.45 9.38 -1.20
CA PHE A 498 33.74 9.66 -2.44
C PHE A 498 33.21 8.35 -3.06
N GLY A 499 32.01 8.37 -3.64
CA GLY A 499 31.40 7.18 -4.24
C GLY A 499 30.64 6.32 -3.23
N SER A 500 30.92 5.02 -3.19
CA SER A 500 30.26 4.05 -2.32
C SER A 500 30.41 4.43 -0.84
N GLY A 501 29.30 4.74 -0.18
CA GLY A 501 29.27 5.16 1.22
C GLY A 501 29.47 6.66 1.43
N ALA A 502 29.62 7.41 0.33
CA ALA A 502 29.96 8.82 0.34
C ALA A 502 29.21 9.60 -0.76
N GLY A 503 27.90 9.34 -0.91
CA GLY A 503 27.05 9.96 -1.95
C GLY A 503 26.69 11.43 -1.73
N PHE A 504 27.09 12.03 -0.60
CA PHE A 504 26.92 13.45 -0.24
C PHE A 504 25.48 14.00 -0.25
N TYR A 505 24.46 13.14 -0.37
CA TYR A 505 23.04 13.50 -0.39
C TYR A 505 22.69 14.59 -1.43
N LEU A 506 23.37 14.59 -2.58
CA LEU A 506 23.15 15.51 -3.71
C LEU A 506 22.59 14.78 -4.93
N ASN A 507 22.19 15.52 -5.97
CA ASN A 507 21.98 14.98 -7.30
C ASN A 507 23.17 15.33 -8.18
N ALA A 508 23.93 14.32 -8.60
CA ALA A 508 25.07 14.48 -9.48
C ALA A 508 24.63 14.95 -10.88
N THR A 509 25.46 15.80 -11.50
CA THR A 509 25.25 16.32 -12.87
C THR A 509 26.33 15.83 -13.82
N GLU A 510 27.48 15.39 -13.31
CA GLU A 510 28.52 14.76 -14.11
C GLU A 510 28.01 13.40 -14.64
N SER A 511 28.15 13.19 -15.96
CA SER A 511 27.51 12.08 -16.69
C SER A 511 27.87 10.70 -16.14
N LYS A 512 29.09 10.54 -15.62
CA LYS A 512 29.56 9.31 -14.97
C LYS A 512 28.72 8.90 -13.76
N TRP A 513 28.09 9.87 -13.10
CA TRP A 513 27.39 9.70 -11.82
C TRP A 513 25.90 10.01 -11.89
N SER A 514 25.46 10.87 -12.82
CA SER A 514 24.12 11.46 -12.86
C SER A 514 22.98 10.46 -13.05
N GLU A 515 23.27 9.26 -13.58
CA GLU A 515 22.29 8.19 -13.72
C GLU A 515 21.91 7.55 -12.38
N HIS A 516 22.87 7.46 -11.44
CA HIS A 516 22.70 6.69 -10.21
C HIS A 516 22.80 7.53 -8.93
N TYR A 517 23.67 8.55 -8.89
CA TYR A 517 23.93 9.34 -7.68
C TYR A 517 22.97 10.53 -7.58
N ARG A 518 21.69 10.22 -7.37
CA ARG A 518 20.59 11.18 -7.20
C ARG A 518 20.01 11.12 -5.78
N MET A 519 20.90 11.09 -4.79
CA MET A 519 20.55 10.83 -3.39
C MET A 519 19.66 11.91 -2.79
N PHE A 520 19.77 13.17 -3.23
CA PHE A 520 18.87 14.22 -2.79
C PHE A 520 17.41 13.93 -3.16
N ASP A 521 17.14 13.62 -4.43
CA ASP A 521 15.79 13.27 -4.89
C ASP A 521 15.30 11.99 -4.22
N TYR A 522 16.17 10.99 -4.04
CA TYR A 522 15.79 9.74 -3.38
C TYR A 522 15.33 9.98 -1.93
N VAL A 523 16.11 10.64 -1.09
CA VAL A 523 15.75 10.83 0.33
C VAL A 523 14.65 11.88 0.54
N THR A 524 14.41 12.76 -0.43
CA THR A 524 13.39 13.82 -0.32
C THR A 524 12.08 13.51 -1.06
N LYS A 525 12.04 12.54 -1.97
CA LYS A 525 10.83 12.23 -2.76
C LYS A 525 10.51 10.74 -2.71
N GLU A 526 11.34 9.92 -3.36
CA GLU A 526 11.05 8.50 -3.56
C GLU A 526 11.00 7.70 -2.24
N LEU A 527 11.98 7.85 -1.36
CA LEU A 527 12.00 7.15 -0.08
C LEU A 527 10.82 7.55 0.81
N PRO A 528 10.48 8.85 0.99
CA PRO A 528 9.26 9.23 1.67
C PRO A 528 7.97 8.65 1.07
N GLU A 529 7.87 8.57 -0.26
CA GLU A 529 6.74 7.91 -0.92
C GLU A 529 6.67 6.42 -0.57
N TYR A 530 7.81 5.72 -0.59
CA TYR A 530 7.88 4.33 -0.12
C TYR A 530 7.48 4.19 1.34
N VAL A 531 8.01 5.04 2.22
CA VAL A 531 7.72 4.96 3.66
C VAL A 531 6.24 5.20 3.92
N ASN A 532 5.64 6.22 3.31
CA ASN A 532 4.23 6.57 3.47
C ASN A 532 3.28 5.55 2.83
N GLY A 533 3.71 4.89 1.75
CA GLY A 533 2.94 3.82 1.12
C GLY A 533 3.04 2.49 1.87
N LEU A 534 4.24 2.15 2.35
CA LEU A 534 4.50 0.82 2.91
C LEU A 534 4.19 0.70 4.40
N PHE A 535 4.23 1.80 5.16
CA PHE A 535 4.13 1.75 6.62
C PHE A 535 2.99 2.58 7.19
N PRO A 536 2.44 2.18 8.34
CA PRO A 536 1.39 2.93 9.03
C PRO A 536 1.99 4.13 9.76
N VAL A 537 2.43 5.15 9.01
CA VAL A 537 3.05 6.38 9.53
C VAL A 537 2.32 7.62 9.05
N ASP A 538 2.46 8.73 9.78
CA ASP A 538 2.00 10.04 9.36
C ASP A 538 3.11 10.78 8.61
N GLY A 539 3.14 10.59 7.29
CA GLY A 539 4.10 11.26 6.40
C GLY A 539 3.98 12.78 6.34
N SER A 540 2.84 13.35 6.77
CA SER A 540 2.64 14.81 6.79
C SER A 540 3.40 15.48 7.93
N ARG A 541 3.68 14.74 9.00
CA ARG A 541 4.47 15.19 10.15
C ARG A 541 5.85 14.55 10.12
N THR A 542 6.78 15.24 9.47
CA THR A 542 8.13 14.73 9.23
C THR A 542 9.20 15.66 9.81
N SER A 543 10.25 15.07 10.40
CA SER A 543 11.49 15.74 10.81
C SER A 543 12.71 15.01 10.27
N ILE A 544 13.89 15.65 10.33
CA ILE A 544 15.13 15.07 9.80
C ILE A 544 16.32 15.33 10.71
N THR A 545 17.18 14.32 10.84
CA THR A 545 18.44 14.39 11.55
C THR A 545 19.56 13.73 10.75
N GLY A 546 20.81 13.94 11.13
CA GLY A 546 21.90 13.17 10.56
C GLY A 546 23.24 13.38 11.24
N HIS A 547 24.24 12.59 10.82
CA HIS A 547 25.60 12.63 11.34
C HIS A 547 26.61 12.91 10.22
N SER A 548 27.58 13.81 10.42
CA SER A 548 28.68 14.05 9.48
C SER A 548 28.17 14.48 8.10
N MET A 549 28.49 13.74 7.03
CA MET A 549 27.90 13.90 5.71
C MET A 549 26.36 13.82 5.72
N GLY A 550 25.76 12.99 6.56
CA GLY A 550 24.32 12.93 6.74
C GLY A 550 23.76 14.13 7.51
N GLY A 551 24.53 14.71 8.44
CA GLY A 551 24.17 15.96 9.10
C GLY A 551 24.15 17.13 8.11
N HIS A 552 25.10 17.15 7.18
CA HIS A 552 25.05 18.00 5.99
C HIS A 552 23.78 17.76 5.17
N GLY A 553 23.50 16.49 4.82
CA GLY A 553 22.29 16.07 4.12
C GLY A 553 21.01 16.60 4.78
N ALA A 554 20.90 16.50 6.10
CA ALA A 554 19.72 16.94 6.86
C ALA A 554 19.50 18.46 6.73
N LEU A 555 20.57 19.25 6.85
CA LEU A 555 20.51 20.71 6.70
C LEU A 555 20.08 21.11 5.28
N ILE A 556 20.67 20.51 4.24
CA ILE A 556 20.35 20.87 2.85
C ILE A 556 18.95 20.41 2.44
N CYS A 557 18.48 19.27 2.96
CA CYS A 557 17.12 18.80 2.73
C CYS A 557 16.09 19.81 3.25
N HIS A 558 16.34 20.37 4.44
CA HIS A 558 15.49 21.43 5.01
C HIS A 558 15.50 22.71 4.16
N PHE A 559 16.69 23.27 3.87
CA PHE A 559 16.76 24.55 3.16
C PHE A 559 16.22 24.48 1.73
N LYS A 560 16.31 23.32 1.07
CA LYS A 560 15.81 23.12 -0.29
C LYS A 560 14.35 22.66 -0.37
N ASN A 561 13.71 22.33 0.77
CA ASN A 561 12.30 21.94 0.83
C ASN A 561 11.55 22.75 1.90
N PRO A 562 11.29 24.05 1.67
CA PRO A 562 10.61 24.91 2.63
C PRO A 562 9.31 24.31 3.18
N GLY A 563 9.17 24.27 4.51
CA GLY A 563 7.97 23.79 5.20
C GLY A 563 7.81 22.27 5.29
N LYS A 564 8.70 21.48 4.67
CA LYS A 564 8.59 20.01 4.66
C LYS A 564 8.96 19.37 6.01
N TYR A 565 9.99 19.88 6.66
CA TYR A 565 10.51 19.33 7.91
C TYR A 565 10.17 20.26 9.07
N VAL A 566 9.50 19.74 10.10
CA VAL A 566 9.04 20.57 11.23
C VAL A 566 10.18 20.88 12.21
N SER A 567 11.23 20.06 12.21
CA SER A 567 12.46 20.30 12.96
C SER A 567 13.66 19.59 12.32
N VAL A 568 14.85 20.13 12.60
CA VAL A 568 16.12 19.61 12.08
C VAL A 568 17.09 19.43 13.25
N SER A 569 17.91 18.37 13.21
CA SER A 569 19.09 18.30 14.05
C SER A 569 20.28 17.68 13.32
N ALA A 570 21.50 17.86 13.82
CA ALA A 570 22.68 17.25 13.23
C ALA A 570 23.82 17.03 14.23
N PHE A 571 24.47 15.88 14.13
CA PHE A 571 25.71 15.55 14.84
C PHE A 571 26.91 15.79 13.95
N SER A 572 27.88 16.59 14.41
CA SER A 572 29.12 16.90 13.70
C SER A 572 28.94 17.14 12.19
N PRO A 573 27.98 17.99 11.74
CA PRO A 573 27.68 18.14 10.32
C PRO A 573 28.81 18.81 9.51
N ILE A 574 28.96 18.40 8.25
CA ILE A 574 29.76 19.15 7.26
C ILE A 574 29.00 20.43 6.87
N CYS A 575 29.27 21.53 7.57
CA CYS A 575 28.47 22.76 7.49
C CYS A 575 28.78 23.63 6.27
N ASN A 576 30.04 23.63 5.80
CA ASN A 576 30.49 24.50 4.72
C ASN A 576 31.35 23.75 3.69
N PRO A 577 30.77 22.79 2.95
CA PRO A 577 31.47 21.92 2.01
C PRO A 577 32.21 22.64 0.87
N THR A 578 31.79 23.85 0.49
CA THR A 578 32.54 24.65 -0.51
C THR A 578 33.91 25.11 -0.01
N LYS A 579 34.17 25.03 1.30
CA LYS A 579 35.40 25.48 1.95
C LYS A 579 36.22 24.35 2.59
N CYS A 580 35.75 23.11 2.56
CA CYS A 580 36.46 21.98 3.17
C CYS A 580 36.88 20.90 2.17
N PRO A 581 37.97 20.14 2.44
CA PRO A 581 38.49 19.16 1.49
C PRO A 581 37.48 18.10 1.03
N TRP A 582 36.68 17.52 1.94
CA TRP A 582 35.67 16.51 1.56
C TRP A 582 34.62 17.09 0.63
N GLY A 583 34.10 18.27 0.94
CA GLY A 583 33.10 18.93 0.10
C GLY A 583 33.66 19.39 -1.25
N VAL A 584 34.88 19.92 -1.28
CA VAL A 584 35.56 20.30 -2.54
C VAL A 584 35.75 19.08 -3.45
N LYS A 585 36.17 17.93 -2.90
CA LYS A 585 36.30 16.69 -3.64
C LYS A 585 34.95 16.21 -4.18
N ALA A 586 33.93 16.13 -3.33
CA ALA A 586 32.58 15.70 -3.71
C ALA A 586 31.95 16.59 -4.78
N PHE A 587 32.03 17.92 -4.63
CA PHE A 587 31.42 18.85 -5.59
C PHE A 587 32.13 18.87 -6.93
N LYS A 588 33.47 18.80 -6.96
CA LYS A 588 34.18 18.63 -8.22
C LYS A 588 33.84 17.30 -8.90
N GLY A 589 33.77 16.21 -8.15
CA GLY A 589 33.51 14.87 -8.70
C GLY A 589 32.08 14.66 -9.20
N TYR A 590 31.07 15.11 -8.45
CA TYR A 590 29.66 14.89 -8.79
C TYR A 590 29.02 16.03 -9.60
N LEU A 591 29.52 17.25 -9.43
CA LEU A 591 28.89 18.47 -9.98
C LEU A 591 29.83 19.24 -10.93
N GLY A 592 31.04 18.74 -11.18
CA GLY A 592 32.04 19.33 -12.07
C GLY A 592 32.81 20.51 -11.48
N SER A 593 32.25 21.22 -10.50
CA SER A 593 32.92 22.35 -9.84
C SER A 593 32.39 22.62 -8.43
N VAL A 594 33.20 23.31 -7.62
CA VAL A 594 32.79 23.77 -6.28
C VAL A 594 31.66 24.81 -6.37
N ASP A 595 31.67 25.66 -7.40
CA ASP A 595 30.65 26.68 -7.60
C ASP A 595 29.27 26.07 -7.88
N ASN A 596 29.21 25.01 -8.69
CA ASN A 596 27.96 24.26 -8.91
C ASN A 596 27.45 23.62 -7.60
N GLY A 597 28.34 23.31 -6.67
CA GLY A 597 28.01 22.76 -5.36
C GLY A 597 27.43 23.76 -4.35
N LYS A 598 27.48 25.07 -4.60
CA LYS A 598 26.90 26.08 -3.70
C LYS A 598 25.41 25.84 -3.41
N VAL A 599 24.68 25.27 -4.37
CA VAL A 599 23.26 24.93 -4.21
C VAL A 599 23.01 23.74 -3.26
N TYR A 600 24.07 23.10 -2.79
CA TYR A 600 24.07 22.05 -1.77
C TYR A 600 24.92 22.45 -0.56
N ASP A 601 25.35 23.69 -0.39
CA ASP A 601 26.11 24.11 0.80
C ASP A 601 25.16 24.76 1.82
N ALA A 602 25.03 24.17 3.01
CA ALA A 602 24.13 24.69 4.05
C ALA A 602 24.47 26.14 4.48
N THR A 603 25.76 26.49 4.51
CA THR A 603 26.23 27.84 4.84
C THR A 603 25.88 28.84 3.73
N GLU A 604 25.85 28.42 2.47
CA GLU A 604 25.41 29.28 1.36
C GLU A 604 23.89 29.37 1.27
N LEU A 605 23.18 28.24 1.42
CA LEU A 605 21.72 28.16 1.32
C LEU A 605 21.02 29.01 2.38
N ILE A 606 21.48 28.98 3.64
CA ILE A 606 20.86 29.73 4.73
C ILE A 606 20.82 31.24 4.48
N LYS A 607 21.83 31.79 3.77
CA LYS A 607 21.92 33.22 3.45
C LYS A 607 20.76 33.71 2.58
N THR A 608 20.17 32.80 1.80
CA THR A 608 19.10 33.09 0.84
C THR A 608 17.76 32.44 1.20
N TYR A 609 17.68 31.73 2.33
CA TYR A 609 16.50 30.97 2.70
C TYR A 609 15.35 31.88 3.16
N SER A 610 14.19 31.73 2.52
CA SER A 610 12.98 32.52 2.80
C SER A 610 11.80 31.69 3.35
N GLY A 611 12.02 30.40 3.62
CA GLY A 611 11.00 29.50 4.13
C GLY A 611 10.77 29.57 5.65
N PRO A 612 9.89 28.71 6.19
CA PRO A 612 9.66 28.59 7.62
C PRO A 612 10.93 28.24 8.41
N LYS A 613 11.19 28.98 9.49
CA LYS A 613 12.39 28.80 10.34
C LYS A 613 12.17 27.64 11.33
N ALA A 614 12.31 26.41 10.86
CA ALA A 614 12.28 25.23 11.73
C ALA A 614 13.43 25.28 12.77
N PRO A 615 13.21 24.80 14.01
CA PRO A 615 14.24 24.77 15.04
C PRO A 615 15.37 23.78 14.65
N ILE A 616 16.62 24.26 14.70
CA ILE A 616 17.82 23.48 14.36
C ILE A 616 18.68 23.26 15.60
N LEU A 617 18.95 22.00 15.95
CA LEU A 617 19.88 21.60 17.01
C LEU A 617 21.15 20.97 16.39
N ILE A 618 22.33 21.47 16.73
CA ILE A 618 23.60 20.92 16.27
C ILE A 618 24.48 20.62 17.47
N ASP A 619 25.03 19.40 17.51
CA ASP A 619 26.04 19.00 18.49
C ASP A 619 27.34 18.66 17.79
N VAL A 620 28.47 19.14 18.33
CA VAL A 620 29.81 18.82 17.83
C VAL A 620 30.75 18.55 19.00
N GLY A 621 31.52 17.46 18.94
CA GLY A 621 32.52 17.13 19.94
C GLY A 621 33.73 18.08 19.89
N THR A 622 34.24 18.53 21.04
CA THR A 622 35.42 19.42 21.07
C THR A 622 36.74 18.70 20.78
N LYS A 623 36.74 17.35 20.77
CA LYS A 623 37.85 16.50 20.36
C LYS A 623 37.61 15.83 19.01
N ASP A 624 36.59 16.27 18.28
CA ASP A 624 36.35 15.83 16.91
C ASP A 624 37.52 16.28 16.01
N GLY A 625 38.28 15.31 15.50
CA GLY A 625 39.47 15.57 14.67
C GLY A 625 39.16 16.28 13.35
N PHE A 626 37.88 16.34 12.95
CA PHE A 626 37.42 16.97 11.73
C PHE A 626 36.81 18.36 11.96
N LEU A 627 36.69 18.81 13.21
CA LEU A 627 35.96 20.02 13.61
C LEU A 627 36.33 21.26 12.78
N GLU A 628 37.62 21.60 12.73
CA GLU A 628 38.10 22.82 12.08
C GLU A 628 38.39 22.59 10.58
N SER A 629 38.79 21.38 10.19
CA SER A 629 39.26 21.08 8.83
C SER A 629 38.15 20.66 7.86
N GLN A 630 37.09 20.03 8.36
CA GLN A 630 36.00 19.49 7.53
C GLN A 630 34.62 20.04 7.91
N LEU A 631 34.32 20.09 9.22
CA LEU A 631 32.96 20.35 9.68
C LEU A 631 32.60 21.84 9.63
N MET A 632 33.50 22.69 10.12
CA MET A 632 33.39 24.16 10.07
C MET A 632 32.04 24.73 10.59
N PRO A 633 31.49 24.28 11.74
CA PRO A 633 30.18 24.71 12.22
C PRO A 633 30.08 26.21 12.52
N LYS A 634 31.21 26.86 12.83
CA LYS A 634 31.29 28.31 13.04
C LYS A 634 30.86 29.10 11.81
N ASN A 635 31.17 28.62 10.60
CA ASN A 635 30.80 29.31 9.36
C ASN A 635 29.28 29.37 9.19
N LEU A 636 28.59 28.25 9.49
CA LEU A 636 27.13 28.18 9.43
C LEU A 636 26.49 29.07 10.50
N ILE A 637 26.99 29.09 11.74
CA ILE A 637 26.46 29.96 12.79
C ILE A 637 26.64 31.44 12.45
N ASN A 638 27.78 31.83 11.89
CA ASN A 638 28.00 33.21 11.45
C ASN A 638 27.03 33.60 10.32
N ALA A 639 26.81 32.71 9.35
CA ALA A 639 25.85 32.94 8.26
C ALA A 639 24.39 32.95 8.74
N ALA A 640 24.05 32.11 9.71
CA ALA A 640 22.72 32.09 10.32
C ALA A 640 22.45 33.39 11.10
N GLY A 641 23.45 33.87 11.84
CA GLY A 641 23.39 35.13 12.58
C GLY A 641 23.16 36.34 11.68
N SER A 642 23.79 36.40 10.51
CA SER A 642 23.62 37.53 9.58
C SER A 642 22.21 37.64 8.96
N VAL A 643 21.42 36.55 8.97
CA VAL A 643 20.03 36.52 8.50
C VAL A 643 19.00 36.27 9.61
N GLY A 644 19.45 36.27 10.87
CA GLY A 644 18.61 36.03 12.04
C GLY A 644 17.91 34.66 12.02
N TYR A 645 18.58 33.61 11.54
CA TYR A 645 18.04 32.25 11.57
C TYR A 645 18.46 31.56 12.90
N PRO A 646 17.50 31.02 13.68
CA PRO A 646 17.82 30.41 14.97
C PRO A 646 18.46 29.04 14.80
N ILE A 647 19.71 28.88 15.26
CA ILE A 647 20.40 27.58 15.36
C ILE A 647 20.98 27.45 16.77
N GLN A 648 20.68 26.34 17.43
CA GLN A 648 21.31 25.97 18.69
C GLN A 648 22.53 25.08 18.41
N LEU A 649 23.73 25.67 18.44
CA LEU A 649 24.99 24.92 18.37
C LEU A 649 25.52 24.65 19.76
N ARG A 650 25.76 23.37 20.08
CA ARG A 650 26.34 22.88 21.33
C ARG A 650 27.69 22.23 21.04
N TYR A 651 28.71 22.64 21.80
CA TYR A 651 30.01 21.99 21.80
C TYR A 651 30.09 21.03 22.98
N GLN A 652 30.33 19.75 22.70
CA GLN A 652 30.33 18.71 23.73
C GLN A 652 31.77 18.40 24.17
N PRO A 653 32.18 18.80 25.40
CA PRO A 653 33.57 18.70 25.84
C PRO A 653 34.07 17.25 25.86
N GLY A 654 35.21 16.99 25.23
CA GLY A 654 35.88 15.68 25.29
C GLY A 654 35.35 14.63 24.31
N TYR A 655 34.25 14.89 23.63
CA TYR A 655 33.67 13.98 22.64
C TYR A 655 34.33 14.12 21.27
N ASP A 656 34.38 13.00 20.54
CA ASP A 656 34.98 12.86 19.20
C ASP A 656 33.89 12.71 18.11
N HIS A 657 34.27 12.18 16.93
CA HIS A 657 33.37 11.95 15.79
C HIS A 657 32.64 10.59 15.83
N SER A 658 32.81 9.80 16.89
CA SER A 658 32.40 8.39 16.93
C SER A 658 30.94 8.19 17.33
N TYR A 659 30.38 7.01 17.11
CA TYR A 659 29.03 6.68 17.60
C TYR A 659 28.88 6.67 19.13
N TYR A 660 29.98 6.70 19.91
CA TYR A 660 29.89 6.94 21.35
C TYR A 660 29.41 8.37 21.65
N PHE A 661 29.87 9.34 20.86
CA PHE A 661 29.36 10.71 20.91
C PHE A 661 27.89 10.76 20.49
N ILE A 662 27.54 10.20 19.32
CA ILE A 662 26.15 10.22 18.82
C ILE A 662 25.20 9.57 19.82
N SER A 663 25.53 8.37 20.32
CA SER A 663 24.65 7.65 21.25
C SER A 663 24.48 8.37 22.59
N SER A 664 25.50 9.10 23.06
CA SER A 664 25.43 9.87 24.32
C SER A 664 24.40 11.00 24.26
N PHE A 665 24.23 11.63 23.09
CA PHE A 665 23.36 12.80 22.92
C PHE A 665 22.12 12.53 22.06
N MET A 666 21.93 11.28 21.60
CA MET A 666 20.78 10.89 20.78
C MET A 666 19.45 11.20 21.46
N LYS A 667 19.37 10.98 22.78
CA LYS A 667 18.17 11.28 23.57
C LYS A 667 17.69 12.72 23.33
N ASP A 668 18.59 13.69 23.49
CA ASP A 668 18.27 15.11 23.31
C ASP A 668 17.78 15.42 21.90
N HIS A 669 18.36 14.79 20.88
CA HIS A 669 17.97 14.98 19.48
C HIS A 669 16.59 14.38 19.21
N VAL A 670 16.29 13.18 19.71
CA VAL A 670 14.97 12.57 19.57
C VAL A 670 13.91 13.42 20.32
N GLU A 671 14.22 13.90 21.52
CA GLU A 671 13.33 14.78 22.31
C GLU A 671 13.12 16.15 21.64
N HIS A 672 14.14 16.71 20.98
CA HIS A 672 14.02 17.91 20.14
C HIS A 672 12.99 17.72 19.03
N HIS A 673 13.07 16.61 18.31
CA HIS A 673 12.12 16.29 17.25
C HIS A 673 10.72 15.97 17.78
N ALA A 674 10.62 15.19 18.86
CA ALA A 674 9.34 14.84 19.47
C ALA A 674 8.54 16.08 19.90
N ARG A 675 9.20 17.07 20.53
CA ARG A 675 8.57 18.34 20.92
C ARG A 675 8.01 19.10 19.72
N ALA A 676 8.77 19.18 18.63
CA ALA A 676 8.32 19.87 17.41
C ALA A 676 7.19 19.12 16.69
N LEU A 677 7.21 17.78 16.68
CA LEU A 677 6.19 16.95 16.02
C LEU A 677 4.87 16.87 16.81
N ASN A 678 4.93 17.01 18.13
CA ASN A 678 3.76 16.94 19.01
C ASN A 678 3.10 18.30 19.27
N SER A 679 3.82 19.42 19.13
CA SER A 679 3.25 20.78 19.26
C SER A 679 2.30 21.20 18.11
N ILE A 680 2.14 20.36 17.09
CA ILE A 680 1.20 20.58 15.97
C ILE A 680 -0.25 20.18 16.37
N HIS A 681 -0.45 19.68 17.61
CA HIS A 681 -1.76 19.29 18.17
C HIS A 681 -2.35 20.28 19.19
N GLU A 682 -1.68 21.40 19.47
CA GLU A 682 -2.25 22.57 20.19
C GLU A 682 -2.58 23.68 19.18
#